data_AF-A0A1M5TIP1-F1
#
_entry.id   AF-A0A1M5TIP1-F1
#
_cell.length_a   1.000
_cell.length_b   1.000
_cell.length_c   1.000
_cell.angle_alpha   90.00
_cell.angle_beta   90.00
_cell.angle_gamma   90.00
#
_symmetry.space_group_name_H-M   'P 1'
#
loop_
_entity.id
_entity.type
_entity.pdbx_description
1 polymer ?
#
loop_
_entity_poly.entity_id
_entity_poly.type
_entity_poly.pdbx_seq_one_letter_code
_entity_poly.pdbx_strand_id
1 'polypeptide(L)'
;MLNVSEKEKQRLEVVKSYQIINTAAKQDFDELARLASIVCDVPIVLISLMDDCTQHFLAHHGVDLEEVPREETFCQFLLENEPYEPLIIGDTLQDSRFSSNKYVQNEPNIRFYAGFPLITKDNFLIGSLCIIDRVPRELTPKQYEAISCLINQTLQIVELQKNKFDLEKSKKLHKLNANRLSNIIEAANVATWEWDLKTNYLKYNDKFFEIIGWSEKELGNTSLERMQKELHPEDLQRALVKLNDYFDGITDFYTGEYRIKHKNGSWVWILDRGSVVREDHEGNPLVMSGTITDITRRKIASERLTLSNKRLKLAQKIAKLGYWEVDKKDHSFYCSEQVYAILELEFYSQELSFDRMMEFIHPDDQSVVKPYYHDDSFELEADFEFRIITATGKTKWIYASRLVDTDDTSIIEGTLQDITSQKALKISLEESELRYTNLFQLMPIPSWIYDLRTLKIIEVNQAAIKEYGYSRAEFLEKTIKELRPADEIPKLLDVVEDTRRNMGVNKVGVYTHQRKNQSEFTVEIHSNQLKKSNQLSRVVMAINVSERYQYIKQIEGRNATLQEIARIQSHVVRAPLAKLMGIIQLIQSDLNLGAEEHAFFLNELLGAAHELDTVVREIAAKASLVETIQSN
;
A
#
# COMPACT_ATOMS: atom_id res chain seq x y z
N MET A 1 -3.60 -76.53 17.06
CA MET A 1 -4.56 -77.11 16.11
C MET A 1 -5.48 -75.98 15.68
N LEU A 2 -5.34 -75.47 14.46
CA LEU A 2 -6.26 -74.49 13.91
C LEU A 2 -7.68 -75.08 13.92
N ASN A 3 -8.66 -74.30 14.34
CA ASN A 3 -10.05 -74.73 14.39
C ASN A 3 -10.48 -75.11 12.95
N VAL A 4 -11.20 -76.22 12.76
CA VAL A 4 -11.57 -76.73 11.42
C VAL A 4 -12.25 -75.64 10.55
N SER A 5 -12.98 -74.71 11.18
CA SER A 5 -13.61 -73.55 10.50
C SER A 5 -12.61 -72.50 9.97
N GLU A 6 -11.45 -72.32 10.60
CA GLU A 6 -10.47 -71.29 10.23
C GLU A 6 -9.57 -71.75 9.07
N LYS A 7 -9.23 -73.04 9.05
CA LYS A 7 -8.51 -73.66 7.93
C LYS A 7 -9.33 -73.68 6.64
N GLU A 8 -10.63 -73.96 6.73
CA GLU A 8 -11.54 -73.88 5.57
C GLU A 8 -11.67 -72.45 5.05
N LYS A 9 -11.73 -71.45 5.93
CA LYS A 9 -11.73 -70.03 5.51
C LYS A 9 -10.47 -69.67 4.72
N GLN A 10 -9.29 -70.06 5.22
CA GLN A 10 -8.03 -69.85 4.52
C GLN A 10 -7.98 -70.57 3.16
N ARG A 11 -8.46 -71.83 3.10
CA ARG A 11 -8.57 -72.58 1.84
C ARG A 11 -9.45 -71.86 0.84
N LEU A 12 -10.62 -71.37 1.25
CA LEU A 12 -11.55 -70.64 0.39
C LEU A 12 -10.97 -69.33 -0.13
N GLU A 13 -10.20 -68.59 0.69
CA GLU A 13 -9.46 -67.40 0.23
C GLU A 13 -8.41 -67.77 -0.83
N VAL A 14 -7.69 -68.88 -0.61
CA VAL A 14 -6.72 -69.41 -1.57
C VAL A 14 -7.43 -69.79 -2.88
N VAL A 15 -8.53 -70.54 -2.84
CA VAL A 15 -9.32 -70.92 -4.04
C VAL A 15 -9.82 -69.70 -4.78
N LYS A 16 -10.39 -68.70 -4.10
CA LYS A 16 -10.84 -67.45 -4.72
C LYS A 16 -9.71 -66.70 -5.44
N SER A 17 -8.48 -66.78 -4.93
CA SER A 17 -7.31 -66.20 -5.61
C SER A 17 -6.95 -66.90 -6.93
N TYR A 18 -7.39 -68.14 -7.13
CA TYR A 18 -7.15 -68.94 -8.34
C TYR A 18 -8.35 -68.98 -9.30
N GLN A 19 -9.54 -68.50 -8.92
CA GLN A 19 -10.71 -68.38 -9.80
C GLN A 19 -10.56 -67.30 -10.90
N ILE A 20 -9.36 -66.72 -11.05
CA ILE A 20 -9.03 -65.64 -11.99
C ILE A 20 -8.41 -66.22 -13.27
N ILE A 21 -9.05 -67.23 -13.86
CA ILE A 21 -8.54 -67.91 -15.06
C ILE A 21 -9.17 -67.26 -16.29
N ASN A 22 -8.31 -66.68 -17.13
CA ASN A 22 -8.70 -66.03 -18.38
C ASN A 22 -9.05 -67.07 -19.46
N THR A 23 -9.89 -66.69 -20.43
CA THR A 23 -10.37 -67.54 -21.55
C THR A 23 -9.23 -68.19 -22.33
N ALA A 24 -8.05 -67.56 -22.37
CA ALA A 24 -6.85 -68.09 -23.01
C ALA A 24 -6.22 -69.30 -22.29
N ALA A 25 -6.36 -69.41 -20.96
CA ALA A 25 -5.86 -70.55 -20.20
C ALA A 25 -6.82 -71.76 -20.21
N LYS A 26 -8.09 -71.55 -20.61
CA LYS A 26 -9.06 -72.64 -20.77
C LYS A 26 -8.58 -73.68 -21.79
N GLN A 27 -7.95 -73.23 -22.88
CA GLN A 27 -7.39 -74.12 -23.90
C GLN A 27 -6.28 -75.04 -23.33
N ASP A 28 -5.37 -74.51 -22.50
CA ASP A 28 -4.30 -75.31 -21.90
C ASP A 28 -4.87 -76.39 -20.96
N PHE A 29 -5.90 -76.06 -20.18
CA PHE A 29 -6.59 -77.03 -19.33
C PHE A 29 -7.37 -78.07 -20.14
N ASP A 30 -8.02 -77.68 -21.23
CA ASP A 30 -8.75 -78.57 -22.13
C ASP A 30 -7.81 -79.58 -22.80
N GLU A 31 -6.60 -79.15 -23.20
CA GLU A 31 -5.56 -80.03 -23.74
C GLU A 31 -5.07 -81.04 -22.69
N LEU A 32 -4.89 -80.62 -21.43
CA LEU A 32 -4.52 -81.53 -20.33
C LEU A 32 -5.64 -82.54 -20.02
N ALA A 33 -6.90 -82.11 -20.01
CA ALA A 33 -8.04 -83.00 -19.81
C ALA A 33 -8.14 -84.04 -20.94
N ARG A 34 -7.90 -83.61 -22.19
CA ARG A 34 -7.84 -84.51 -23.35
C ARG A 34 -6.69 -85.51 -23.27
N LEU A 35 -5.50 -85.07 -22.84
CA LEU A 35 -4.35 -85.96 -22.66
C LEU A 35 -4.62 -87.02 -21.58
N ALA A 36 -5.22 -86.63 -20.46
CA ALA A 36 -5.64 -87.56 -19.41
C ALA A 36 -6.66 -88.59 -19.92
N SER A 37 -7.62 -88.17 -20.77
CA SER A 37 -8.59 -89.07 -21.40
C SER A 37 -7.90 -90.10 -22.31
N ILE A 38 -6.94 -89.67 -23.13
CA ILE A 38 -6.19 -90.56 -24.04
C ILE A 38 -5.32 -91.56 -23.25
N VAL A 39 -4.61 -91.09 -22.22
CA VAL A 39 -3.70 -91.93 -21.43
C VAL A 39 -4.47 -92.98 -20.62
N CYS A 40 -5.63 -92.61 -20.09
CA CYS A 40 -6.43 -93.50 -19.24
C CYS A 40 -7.46 -94.32 -20.04
N ASP A 41 -7.64 -94.00 -21.32
CA ASP A 41 -8.66 -94.57 -22.20
C ASP A 41 -10.06 -94.46 -21.57
N VAL A 42 -10.41 -93.25 -21.13
CA VAL A 42 -11.69 -92.96 -20.46
C VAL A 42 -12.51 -91.91 -21.22
N PRO A 43 -13.84 -91.99 -21.17
CA PRO A 43 -14.71 -91.06 -21.87
C PRO A 43 -14.80 -89.69 -21.20
N ILE A 44 -14.56 -89.58 -19.88
CA ILE A 44 -14.81 -88.36 -19.12
C ILE A 44 -13.60 -87.97 -18.26
N VAL A 45 -13.15 -86.73 -18.40
CA VAL A 45 -12.10 -86.12 -17.55
C VAL A 45 -12.48 -84.70 -17.18
N LEU A 46 -12.29 -84.34 -15.92
CA LEU A 46 -12.62 -83.01 -15.39
C LEU A 46 -11.41 -82.44 -14.63
N ILE A 47 -11.06 -81.19 -14.90
CA ILE A 47 -10.15 -80.40 -14.07
C ILE A 47 -10.98 -79.31 -13.42
N SER A 48 -10.88 -79.18 -12.10
CA SER A 48 -11.81 -78.34 -11.33
C SER A 48 -11.15 -77.60 -10.19
N LEU A 49 -11.74 -76.46 -9.82
CA LEU A 49 -11.53 -75.80 -8.54
C LEU A 49 -12.79 -75.94 -7.68
N MET A 50 -12.62 -76.07 -6.37
CA MET A 50 -13.74 -76.29 -5.45
C MET A 50 -13.81 -75.19 -4.39
N ASP A 51 -14.91 -74.45 -4.35
CA ASP A 51 -15.16 -73.43 -3.32
C ASP A 51 -16.10 -73.95 -2.22
N ASP A 52 -16.90 -73.08 -1.60
CA ASP A 52 -17.78 -73.39 -0.47
C ASP A 52 -19.09 -74.03 -0.91
N CYS A 53 -19.60 -73.69 -2.10
CA CYS A 53 -20.91 -74.14 -2.57
C CYS A 53 -20.85 -74.94 -3.86
N THR A 54 -19.78 -74.80 -4.64
CA THR A 54 -19.71 -75.25 -6.02
C THR A 54 -18.33 -75.81 -6.38
N GLN A 55 -18.34 -76.69 -7.37
CA GLN A 55 -17.14 -77.16 -8.05
C GLN A 55 -17.19 -76.63 -9.47
N HIS A 56 -16.30 -75.69 -9.79
CA HIS A 56 -16.20 -75.07 -11.11
C HIS A 56 -15.18 -75.82 -11.95
N PHE A 57 -15.54 -76.15 -13.19
CA PHE A 57 -14.64 -76.86 -14.10
C PHE A 57 -13.76 -75.88 -14.88
N LEU A 58 -12.45 -76.01 -14.71
CA LEU A 58 -11.44 -75.35 -15.53
C LEU A 58 -11.37 -75.95 -16.93
N ALA A 59 -11.61 -77.26 -17.02
CA ALA A 59 -11.76 -78.01 -18.25
C ALA A 59 -12.68 -79.21 -18.05
N HIS A 60 -13.46 -79.53 -19.08
CA HIS A 60 -14.36 -80.68 -19.09
C HIS A 60 -14.24 -81.42 -20.43
N HIS A 61 -13.99 -82.73 -20.36
CA HIS A 61 -13.96 -83.63 -21.51
C HIS A 61 -15.04 -84.69 -21.34
N GLY A 62 -15.87 -84.92 -22.36
CA GLY A 62 -16.88 -85.98 -22.36
C GLY A 62 -18.22 -85.66 -21.67
N VAL A 63 -18.33 -84.48 -21.05
CA VAL A 63 -19.58 -83.94 -20.48
C VAL A 63 -19.70 -82.44 -20.80
N ASP A 64 -20.93 -81.96 -20.90
CA ASP A 64 -21.26 -80.56 -21.16
C ASP A 64 -21.81 -79.90 -19.89
N LEU A 65 -20.93 -79.73 -18.90
CA LEU A 65 -21.22 -79.13 -17.61
C LEU A 65 -20.09 -78.15 -17.27
N GLU A 66 -20.43 -76.94 -16.81
CA GLU A 66 -19.45 -75.92 -16.41
C GLU A 66 -19.22 -75.87 -14.88
N GLU A 67 -20.23 -76.24 -14.09
CA GLU A 67 -20.15 -76.30 -12.63
C GLU A 67 -21.16 -77.30 -12.05
N VAL A 68 -20.87 -77.79 -10.84
CA VAL A 68 -21.73 -78.71 -10.08
C VAL A 68 -21.79 -78.28 -8.61
N PRO A 69 -22.95 -78.35 -7.92
CA PRO A 69 -23.02 -78.08 -6.49
C PRO A 69 -22.11 -79.02 -5.69
N ARG A 70 -21.30 -78.48 -4.76
CA ARG A 70 -20.27 -79.22 -4.01
C ARG A 70 -20.82 -80.49 -3.33
N GLU A 71 -22.02 -80.40 -2.76
CA GLU A 71 -22.70 -81.50 -2.05
C GLU A 71 -23.00 -82.71 -2.95
N GLU A 72 -23.15 -82.50 -4.26
CA GLU A 72 -23.43 -83.58 -5.22
C GLU A 72 -22.15 -84.22 -5.78
N THR A 73 -20.97 -83.67 -5.46
CA THR A 73 -19.68 -84.09 -6.03
C THR A 73 -19.03 -85.25 -5.27
N PHE A 74 -18.25 -86.07 -5.98
CA PHE A 74 -17.38 -87.07 -5.37
C PHE A 74 -16.12 -86.44 -4.76
N CYS A 75 -15.73 -85.28 -5.28
CA CYS A 75 -14.50 -84.60 -4.92
C CYS A 75 -14.53 -84.03 -3.50
N GLN A 76 -15.71 -83.73 -2.95
CA GLN A 76 -15.82 -83.24 -1.57
C GLN A 76 -15.19 -84.20 -0.54
N PHE A 77 -15.20 -85.50 -0.83
CA PHE A 77 -14.60 -86.53 0.02
C PHE A 77 -13.06 -86.49 0.03
N LEU A 78 -12.43 -85.79 -0.92
CA LEU A 78 -10.99 -85.52 -0.88
C LEU A 78 -10.62 -84.60 0.29
N LEU A 79 -11.57 -83.85 0.86
CA LEU A 79 -11.35 -82.98 2.02
C LEU A 79 -11.38 -83.73 3.36
N GLU A 80 -11.80 -85.00 3.38
CA GLU A 80 -12.01 -85.77 4.62
C GLU A 80 -10.71 -86.37 5.20
N ASN A 81 -9.65 -86.50 4.38
CA ASN A 81 -8.40 -87.15 4.78
C ASN A 81 -7.21 -86.19 4.69
N GLU A 82 -6.35 -86.18 5.73
CA GLU A 82 -5.03 -85.52 5.73
C GLU A 82 -3.93 -86.55 6.05
N PRO A 83 -2.93 -86.77 5.17
CA PRO A 83 -2.69 -86.07 3.90
C PRO A 83 -3.79 -86.32 2.85
N TYR A 84 -4.00 -85.35 1.95
CA TYR A 84 -4.98 -85.49 0.87
C TYR A 84 -4.51 -86.58 -0.10
N GLU A 85 -5.21 -87.71 -0.11
CA GLU A 85 -4.90 -88.86 -0.97
C GLU A 85 -5.89 -88.94 -2.15
N PRO A 86 -5.48 -89.54 -3.30
CA PRO A 86 -6.40 -89.79 -4.41
C PRO A 86 -7.55 -90.71 -4.00
N LEU A 87 -8.77 -90.35 -4.39
CA LEU A 87 -9.97 -91.16 -4.17
C LEU A 87 -10.24 -91.99 -5.42
N ILE A 88 -9.97 -93.30 -5.37
CA ILE A 88 -10.16 -94.24 -6.48
C ILE A 88 -11.24 -95.26 -6.11
N ILE A 89 -12.26 -95.38 -6.96
CA ILE A 89 -13.41 -96.27 -6.78
C ILE A 89 -13.55 -97.10 -8.04
N GLY A 90 -13.24 -98.40 -7.92
CA GLY A 90 -13.26 -99.35 -9.03
C GLY A 90 -14.67 -99.59 -9.61
N ASP A 91 -15.69 -99.62 -8.74
CA ASP A 91 -17.11 -99.67 -9.10
C ASP A 91 -17.95 -98.86 -8.09
N THR A 92 -18.56 -97.77 -8.53
CA THR A 92 -19.35 -96.88 -7.66
C THR A 92 -20.71 -97.47 -7.26
N LEU A 93 -21.21 -98.55 -7.90
CA LEU A 93 -22.40 -99.27 -7.39
C LEU A 93 -22.11 -100.06 -6.12
N GLN A 94 -20.86 -100.53 -5.98
CA GLN A 94 -20.41 -101.31 -4.82
C GLN A 94 -19.97 -100.42 -3.64
N ASP A 95 -19.78 -99.12 -3.88
CA ASP A 95 -19.43 -98.17 -2.82
C ASP A 95 -20.70 -97.64 -2.13
N SER A 96 -20.84 -97.97 -0.84
CA SER A 96 -22.01 -97.58 -0.03
C SER A 96 -22.19 -96.06 0.10
N ARG A 97 -21.14 -95.26 -0.11
CA ARG A 97 -21.21 -93.79 -0.04
C ARG A 97 -21.80 -93.17 -1.30
N PHE A 98 -21.60 -93.81 -2.45
CA PHE A 98 -21.90 -93.22 -3.77
C PHE A 98 -22.98 -93.96 -4.54
N SER A 99 -23.35 -95.18 -4.13
CA SER A 99 -24.38 -95.98 -4.82
C SER A 99 -25.71 -95.23 -5.01
N SER A 100 -26.09 -94.33 -4.10
CA SER A 100 -27.31 -93.50 -4.20
C SER A 100 -27.12 -92.13 -4.86
N ASN A 101 -25.89 -91.80 -5.31
CA ASN A 101 -25.60 -90.49 -5.91
C ASN A 101 -26.31 -90.31 -7.27
N LYS A 102 -26.78 -89.10 -7.54
CA LYS A 102 -27.53 -88.74 -8.76
C LYS A 102 -26.79 -89.08 -10.06
N TYR A 103 -25.47 -88.86 -10.12
CA TYR A 103 -24.63 -89.10 -11.30
C TYR A 103 -24.21 -90.57 -11.45
N VAL A 104 -24.47 -91.39 -10.42
CA VAL A 104 -24.34 -92.85 -10.45
C VAL A 104 -25.64 -93.45 -11.02
N GLN A 105 -26.79 -93.01 -10.52
CA GLN A 105 -28.09 -93.57 -10.90
C GLN A 105 -28.65 -93.07 -12.23
N ASN A 106 -28.17 -91.92 -12.71
CA ASN A 106 -28.61 -91.28 -13.96
C ASN A 106 -27.40 -90.90 -14.83
N GLU A 107 -27.66 -90.47 -16.07
CA GLU A 107 -26.64 -89.92 -16.98
C GLU A 107 -25.73 -88.89 -16.25
N PRO A 108 -24.39 -89.04 -16.31
CA PRO A 108 -23.61 -89.83 -17.27
C PRO A 108 -23.36 -91.31 -16.88
N ASN A 109 -24.02 -91.83 -15.85
CA ASN A 109 -23.88 -93.21 -15.35
C ASN A 109 -22.45 -93.55 -14.91
N ILE A 110 -21.90 -92.78 -13.98
CA ILE A 110 -20.53 -92.95 -13.46
C ILE A 110 -20.42 -94.33 -12.82
N ARG A 111 -19.63 -95.24 -13.40
CA ARG A 111 -19.30 -96.56 -12.82
C ARG A 111 -17.91 -96.61 -12.20
N PHE A 112 -16.95 -95.88 -12.76
CA PHE A 112 -15.61 -95.75 -12.21
C PHE A 112 -15.30 -94.28 -11.95
N TYR A 113 -14.63 -94.00 -10.84
CA TYR A 113 -14.22 -92.66 -10.45
C TYR A 113 -12.81 -92.68 -9.85
N ALA A 114 -11.93 -91.82 -10.36
CA ALA A 114 -10.64 -91.53 -9.75
C ALA A 114 -10.44 -90.01 -9.66
N GLY A 115 -10.50 -89.46 -8.46
CA GLY A 115 -10.28 -88.06 -8.17
C GLY A 115 -8.90 -87.84 -7.56
N PHE A 116 -8.06 -87.05 -8.22
CA PHE A 116 -6.74 -86.71 -7.73
C PHE A 116 -6.69 -85.27 -7.21
N PRO A 117 -6.14 -85.03 -6.00
CA PRO A 117 -6.16 -83.72 -5.39
C PRO A 117 -5.17 -82.75 -6.06
N LEU A 118 -5.60 -81.51 -6.30
CA LEU A 118 -4.75 -80.39 -6.69
C LEU A 118 -4.37 -79.61 -5.42
N ILE A 119 -3.14 -79.78 -4.95
CA ILE A 119 -2.67 -79.24 -3.66
C ILE A 119 -1.62 -78.15 -3.93
N THR A 120 -1.77 -76.99 -3.29
CA THR A 120 -0.77 -75.91 -3.38
C THR A 120 0.45 -76.19 -2.51
N LYS A 121 1.53 -75.42 -2.71
CA LYS A 121 2.75 -75.48 -1.85
C LYS A 121 2.46 -75.23 -0.38
N ASP A 122 1.42 -74.46 -0.08
CA ASP A 122 0.97 -74.13 1.29
C ASP A 122 0.05 -75.23 1.88
N ASN A 123 -0.03 -76.40 1.23
CA ASN A 123 -0.81 -77.57 1.64
C ASN A 123 -2.33 -77.32 1.69
N PHE A 124 -2.86 -76.49 0.79
CA PHE A 124 -4.30 -76.30 0.61
C PHE A 124 -4.82 -77.04 -0.62
N LEU A 125 -5.91 -77.80 -0.45
CA LEU A 125 -6.65 -78.41 -1.56
C LEU A 125 -7.45 -77.33 -2.30
N ILE A 126 -7.07 -77.05 -3.53
CA ILE A 126 -7.75 -76.04 -4.35
C ILE A 126 -8.75 -76.64 -5.34
N GLY A 127 -8.65 -77.94 -5.61
CA GLY A 127 -9.45 -78.59 -6.62
C GLY A 127 -9.04 -80.04 -6.88
N SER A 128 -9.46 -80.58 -8.01
CA SER A 128 -9.15 -81.96 -8.39
C SER A 128 -9.09 -82.18 -9.90
N LEU A 129 -8.30 -83.17 -10.30
CA LEU A 129 -8.33 -83.79 -11.62
C LEU A 129 -9.06 -85.13 -11.50
N CYS A 130 -10.23 -85.24 -12.13
CA CYS A 130 -11.10 -86.40 -12.04
C CYS A 130 -11.11 -87.18 -13.35
N ILE A 131 -11.08 -88.50 -13.23
CA ILE A 131 -11.09 -89.46 -14.32
C ILE A 131 -12.29 -90.37 -14.10
N ILE A 132 -13.17 -90.42 -15.08
CA ILE A 132 -14.51 -90.99 -14.92
C ILE A 132 -14.81 -91.91 -16.10
N ASP A 133 -15.31 -93.10 -15.80
CA ASP A 133 -15.72 -94.08 -16.81
C ASP A 133 -17.13 -94.63 -16.53
N ARG A 134 -17.79 -95.08 -17.58
CA ARG A 134 -19.14 -95.67 -17.55
C ARG A 134 -19.11 -97.19 -17.35
N VAL A 135 -17.91 -97.77 -17.21
CA VAL A 135 -17.68 -99.17 -16.85
C VAL A 135 -16.73 -99.25 -15.65
N PRO A 136 -16.82 -100.29 -14.81
CA PRO A 136 -15.85 -100.54 -13.74
C PRO A 136 -14.43 -100.66 -14.30
N ARG A 137 -13.44 -100.12 -13.58
CA ARG A 137 -12.04 -100.06 -14.03
C ARG A 137 -11.07 -100.06 -12.85
N GLU A 138 -9.86 -100.54 -13.09
CA GLU A 138 -8.71 -100.33 -12.21
C GLU A 138 -7.59 -99.60 -12.97
N LEU A 139 -6.93 -98.66 -12.31
CA LEU A 139 -5.82 -97.91 -12.93
C LEU A 139 -4.53 -98.70 -12.85
N THR A 140 -3.80 -98.73 -13.96
CA THR A 140 -2.45 -99.32 -14.00
C THR A 140 -1.42 -98.39 -13.34
N PRO A 141 -0.28 -98.91 -12.83
CA PRO A 141 0.79 -98.06 -12.27
C PRO A 141 1.31 -96.99 -13.25
N LYS A 142 1.37 -97.31 -14.56
CA LYS A 142 1.77 -96.35 -15.60
C LYS A 142 0.76 -95.21 -15.79
N GLN A 143 -0.53 -95.50 -15.70
CA GLN A 143 -1.57 -94.47 -15.73
C GLN A 143 -1.47 -93.56 -14.51
N TYR A 144 -1.25 -94.13 -13.32
CA TYR A 144 -1.04 -93.36 -12.09
C TYR A 144 0.16 -92.39 -12.19
N GLU A 145 1.29 -92.88 -12.72
CA GLU A 145 2.48 -92.04 -12.96
C GLU A 145 2.19 -90.91 -13.96
N ALA A 146 1.53 -91.20 -15.07
CA ALA A 146 1.18 -90.20 -16.07
C ALA A 146 0.20 -89.14 -15.54
N ILE A 147 -0.78 -89.53 -14.72
CA ILE A 147 -1.71 -88.60 -14.07
C ILE A 147 -0.97 -87.71 -13.08
N SER A 148 -0.02 -88.27 -12.33
CA SER A 148 0.83 -87.50 -11.40
C SER A 148 1.62 -86.40 -12.13
N CYS A 149 2.13 -86.69 -13.33
CA CYS A 149 2.76 -85.68 -14.19
C CYS A 149 1.77 -84.59 -14.64
N LEU A 150 0.55 -84.97 -15.05
CA LEU A 150 -0.49 -84.03 -15.48
C LEU A 150 -0.97 -83.12 -14.34
N ILE A 151 -1.08 -83.64 -13.11
CA ILE A 151 -1.39 -82.87 -11.90
C ILE A 151 -0.34 -81.80 -11.68
N ASN A 152 0.95 -82.16 -11.72
CA ASN A 152 2.05 -81.22 -11.55
C ASN A 152 2.01 -80.12 -12.63
N GLN A 153 1.75 -80.49 -13.88
CA GLN A 153 1.61 -79.53 -14.97
C GLN A 153 0.40 -78.61 -14.78
N THR A 154 -0.74 -79.16 -14.35
CA THR A 154 -1.96 -78.40 -14.05
C THR A 154 -1.69 -77.36 -12.95
N LEU A 155 -1.03 -77.77 -11.87
CA LEU A 155 -0.67 -76.88 -10.77
C LEU A 155 0.28 -75.76 -11.22
N GLN A 156 1.28 -76.05 -12.06
CA GLN A 156 2.18 -75.03 -12.61
C GLN A 156 1.44 -73.97 -13.43
N ILE A 157 0.49 -74.39 -14.28
CA ILE A 157 -0.31 -73.45 -15.09
C ILE A 157 -1.18 -72.58 -14.20
N VAL A 158 -1.85 -73.18 -13.20
CA VAL A 158 -2.67 -72.44 -12.22
C VAL A 158 -1.83 -71.40 -11.45
N GLU A 159 -0.62 -71.77 -11.00
CA GLU A 159 0.30 -70.84 -10.34
C GLU A 159 0.77 -69.70 -11.27
N LEU A 160 1.11 -70.02 -12.51
CA LEU A 160 1.56 -69.03 -13.50
C LEU A 160 0.48 -67.99 -13.83
N GLN A 161 -0.77 -68.42 -13.98
CA GLN A 161 -1.88 -67.51 -14.27
C GLN A 161 -2.12 -66.53 -13.12
N LYS A 162 -2.09 -67.01 -11.87
CA LYS A 162 -2.19 -66.16 -10.68
C LYS A 162 -1.07 -65.12 -10.62
N ASN A 163 0.18 -65.55 -10.78
CA ASN A 163 1.33 -64.64 -10.76
C ASN A 163 1.26 -63.56 -11.85
N LYS A 164 0.78 -63.93 -13.05
CA LYS A 164 0.59 -62.98 -14.15
C LYS A 164 -0.49 -61.94 -13.81
N PHE A 165 -1.62 -62.37 -13.27
CA PHE A 165 -2.70 -61.47 -12.86
C PHE A 165 -2.26 -60.48 -11.77
N ASP A 166 -1.57 -60.98 -10.73
CA ASP A 166 -1.05 -60.15 -9.64
C ASP A 166 -0.03 -59.11 -10.15
N LEU A 167 0.83 -59.52 -11.07
CA LEU A 167 1.79 -58.61 -11.72
C LEU A 167 1.09 -57.51 -12.54
N GLU A 168 0.06 -57.85 -13.32
CA GLU A 168 -0.71 -56.87 -14.09
C GLU A 168 -1.47 -55.89 -13.19
N LYS A 169 -2.08 -56.39 -12.11
CA LYS A 169 -2.74 -55.58 -11.09
C LYS A 169 -1.76 -54.62 -10.43
N SER A 170 -0.59 -55.10 -10.02
CA SER A 170 0.49 -54.29 -9.46
C SER A 170 0.96 -53.21 -10.44
N LYS A 171 1.21 -53.56 -11.71
CA LYS A 171 1.60 -52.59 -12.75
C LYS A 171 0.55 -51.51 -12.97
N LYS A 172 -0.74 -51.88 -13.04
CA LYS A 172 -1.84 -50.91 -13.16
C LYS A 172 -1.89 -49.98 -11.96
N LEU A 173 -1.73 -50.51 -10.75
CA LEU A 173 -1.70 -49.71 -9.52
C LEU A 173 -0.49 -48.76 -9.48
N HIS A 174 0.70 -49.22 -9.83
CA HIS A 174 1.89 -48.38 -9.94
C HIS A 174 1.70 -47.26 -10.96
N LYS A 175 1.12 -47.56 -12.12
CA LYS A 175 0.81 -46.54 -13.14
C LYS A 175 -0.22 -45.53 -12.66
N LEU A 176 -1.28 -45.98 -11.98
CA LEU A 176 -2.29 -45.11 -11.40
C LEU A 176 -1.69 -44.18 -10.33
N ASN A 177 -0.87 -44.72 -9.43
CA ASN A 177 -0.19 -43.94 -8.40
C ASN A 177 0.78 -42.92 -9.01
N ALA A 178 1.56 -43.32 -10.03
CA ALA A 178 2.45 -42.40 -10.73
C ALA A 178 1.68 -41.23 -11.38
N ASN A 179 0.59 -41.54 -12.08
CA ASN A 179 -0.28 -40.50 -12.68
C ASN A 179 -0.91 -39.60 -11.61
N ARG A 180 -1.36 -40.16 -10.49
CA ARG A 180 -1.93 -39.38 -9.38
C ARG A 180 -0.90 -38.42 -8.79
N LEU A 181 0.34 -38.87 -8.57
CA LEU A 181 1.41 -38.03 -8.07
C LEU A 181 1.78 -36.93 -9.07
N SER A 182 1.87 -37.25 -10.37
CA SER A 182 2.10 -36.26 -11.43
C SER A 182 1.03 -35.17 -11.44
N ASN A 183 -0.25 -35.57 -11.39
CA ASN A 183 -1.38 -34.64 -11.36
C ASN A 183 -1.37 -33.75 -10.12
N ILE A 184 -0.97 -34.28 -8.95
CA ILE A 184 -0.86 -33.49 -7.72
C ILE A 184 0.26 -32.44 -7.85
N ILE A 185 1.42 -32.81 -8.42
CA ILE A 185 2.55 -31.89 -8.66
C ILE A 185 2.14 -30.77 -9.63
N GLU A 186 1.49 -31.12 -10.75
CA GLU A 186 0.99 -30.16 -11.73
C GLU A 186 -0.07 -29.22 -11.13
N ALA A 187 -1.05 -29.77 -10.41
CA ALA A 187 -2.12 -28.98 -9.79
C ALA A 187 -1.60 -28.07 -8.66
N ALA A 188 -0.61 -28.52 -7.89
CA ALA A 188 0.08 -27.71 -6.89
C ALA A 188 0.95 -26.61 -7.53
N ASN A 189 1.17 -26.68 -8.85
CA ASN A 189 1.94 -25.73 -9.63
C ASN A 189 3.37 -25.54 -9.08
N VAL A 190 3.95 -26.63 -8.57
CA VAL A 190 5.29 -26.66 -7.96
C VAL A 190 6.31 -27.25 -8.92
N ALA A 191 7.50 -26.66 -8.92
CA ALA A 191 8.66 -27.27 -9.55
C ALA A 191 9.23 -28.35 -8.64
N THR A 192 9.83 -29.38 -9.21
CA THR A 192 10.50 -30.46 -8.47
C THR A 192 11.94 -30.56 -8.89
N TRP A 193 12.80 -30.96 -7.97
CA TRP A 193 14.19 -31.26 -8.24
C TRP A 193 14.65 -32.53 -7.56
N GLU A 194 15.64 -33.18 -8.18
CA GLU A 194 16.37 -34.33 -7.64
C GLU A 194 17.86 -34.04 -7.75
N TRP A 195 18.57 -34.16 -6.64
CA TRP A 195 20.00 -33.95 -6.55
C TRP A 195 20.70 -35.26 -6.23
N ASP A 196 21.51 -35.74 -7.16
CA ASP A 196 22.46 -36.82 -6.90
C ASP A 196 23.72 -36.24 -6.26
N LEU A 197 23.92 -36.53 -4.98
CA LEU A 197 24.98 -35.97 -4.15
C LEU A 197 26.37 -36.50 -4.53
N LYS A 198 26.46 -37.67 -5.18
CA LYS A 198 27.73 -38.28 -5.61
C LYS A 198 28.25 -37.66 -6.90
N THR A 199 27.36 -37.48 -7.87
CA THR A 199 27.69 -36.93 -9.19
C THR A 199 27.52 -35.42 -9.26
N ASN A 200 26.91 -34.82 -8.24
CA ASN A 200 26.51 -33.42 -8.17
C ASN A 200 25.57 -33.00 -9.31
N TYR A 201 24.78 -33.94 -9.82
CA TYR A 201 23.81 -33.70 -10.89
C TYR A 201 22.45 -33.34 -10.30
N LEU A 202 21.90 -32.19 -10.70
CA LEU A 202 20.55 -31.74 -10.37
C LEU A 202 19.64 -31.97 -11.57
N LYS A 203 18.51 -32.60 -11.36
CA LYS A 203 17.46 -32.77 -12.36
C LYS A 203 16.25 -31.97 -11.92
N TYR A 204 15.66 -31.22 -12.85
CA TYR A 204 14.44 -30.44 -12.61
C TYR A 204 13.30 -30.93 -13.50
N ASN A 205 12.05 -30.64 -13.11
CA ASN A 205 10.91 -30.77 -14.01
C ASN A 205 10.69 -29.51 -14.87
N ASP A 206 9.83 -29.60 -15.88
CA ASP A 206 9.50 -28.50 -16.80
C ASP A 206 9.03 -27.23 -16.08
N LYS A 207 8.31 -27.38 -14.96
CA LYS A 207 7.81 -26.25 -14.17
C LYS A 207 8.92 -25.36 -13.62
N PHE A 208 10.08 -25.92 -13.27
CA PHE A 208 11.23 -25.12 -12.83
C PHE A 208 11.66 -24.13 -13.91
N PHE A 209 11.78 -24.62 -15.14
CA PHE A 209 12.17 -23.86 -16.31
C PHE A 209 11.17 -22.74 -16.64
N GLU A 210 9.87 -22.98 -16.44
CA GLU A 210 8.85 -21.93 -16.51
C GLU A 210 9.04 -20.83 -15.46
N ILE A 211 9.38 -21.19 -14.21
CA ILE A 211 9.57 -20.23 -13.11
C ILE A 211 10.78 -19.32 -13.36
N ILE A 212 11.88 -19.86 -13.91
CA ILE A 212 13.11 -19.09 -14.15
C ILE A 212 13.22 -18.53 -15.58
N GLY A 213 12.32 -18.93 -16.48
CA GLY A 213 12.24 -18.45 -17.86
C GLY A 213 13.33 -18.99 -18.80
N TRP A 214 14.13 -19.94 -18.35
CA TRP A 214 15.17 -20.61 -19.13
C TRP A 214 14.66 -21.96 -19.64
N SER A 215 15.12 -22.43 -20.80
CA SER A 215 14.88 -23.82 -21.21
C SER A 215 15.97 -24.76 -20.71
N GLU A 216 15.65 -26.06 -20.57
CA GLU A 216 16.60 -27.10 -20.17
C GLU A 216 17.85 -27.12 -21.06
N LYS A 217 17.67 -26.98 -22.38
CA LYS A 217 18.77 -26.94 -23.36
C LYS A 217 19.67 -25.70 -23.20
N GLU A 218 19.14 -24.59 -22.71
CA GLU A 218 19.89 -23.35 -22.50
C GLU A 218 20.66 -23.36 -21.18
N LEU A 219 20.13 -24.01 -20.14
CA LEU A 219 20.81 -24.12 -18.84
C LEU A 219 21.97 -25.13 -18.86
N GLY A 220 21.90 -26.16 -19.71
CA GLY A 220 22.94 -27.19 -19.83
C GLY A 220 23.00 -28.08 -18.58
N ASN A 221 24.21 -28.50 -18.18
CA ASN A 221 24.40 -29.30 -16.97
C ASN A 221 24.04 -28.49 -15.72
N THR A 222 22.92 -28.86 -15.11
CA THR A 222 22.45 -28.37 -13.82
C THR A 222 23.24 -29.04 -12.69
N SER A 223 24.21 -28.33 -12.14
CA SER A 223 24.94 -28.73 -10.92
C SER A 223 24.67 -27.74 -9.79
N LEU A 224 24.97 -28.13 -8.54
CA LEU A 224 24.80 -27.24 -7.39
C LEU A 224 25.61 -25.93 -7.58
N GLU A 225 26.83 -26.02 -8.11
CA GLU A 225 27.69 -24.88 -8.37
C GLU A 225 27.08 -23.89 -9.38
N ARG A 226 26.38 -24.42 -10.40
CA ARG A 226 25.67 -23.57 -11.35
C ARG A 226 24.50 -22.88 -10.68
N MET A 227 23.74 -23.60 -9.85
CA MET A 227 22.63 -23.00 -9.09
C MET A 227 23.10 -21.90 -8.15
N GLN A 228 24.21 -22.12 -7.43
CA GLN A 228 24.81 -21.10 -6.56
C GLN A 228 25.15 -19.80 -7.29
N LYS A 229 25.50 -19.85 -8.58
CA LYS A 229 25.79 -18.66 -9.40
C LYS A 229 24.54 -17.87 -9.81
N GLU A 230 23.40 -18.54 -9.89
CA GLU A 230 22.11 -17.91 -10.24
C GLU A 230 21.34 -17.43 -9.00
N LEU A 231 21.80 -17.78 -7.79
CA LEU A 231 21.30 -17.25 -6.53
C LEU A 231 21.76 -15.81 -6.31
N HIS A 232 20.91 -15.02 -5.65
CA HIS A 232 21.30 -13.69 -5.22
C HIS A 232 22.47 -13.77 -4.21
N PRO A 233 23.55 -12.95 -4.35
CA PRO A 233 24.73 -13.04 -3.49
C PRO A 233 24.46 -12.94 -1.99
N GLU A 234 23.50 -12.08 -1.59
CA GLU A 234 23.08 -11.92 -0.19
C GLU A 234 22.31 -13.13 0.38
N ASP A 235 21.74 -13.97 -0.47
CA ASP A 235 20.91 -15.10 -0.06
C ASP A 235 21.69 -16.41 -0.03
N LEU A 236 22.80 -16.49 -0.78
CA LEU A 236 23.65 -17.68 -0.89
C LEU A 236 24.14 -18.18 0.47
N GLN A 237 24.71 -17.29 1.30
CA GLN A 237 25.20 -17.69 2.62
C GLN A 237 24.09 -18.25 3.51
N ARG A 238 22.90 -17.61 3.50
CA ARG A 238 21.75 -18.06 4.30
C ARG A 238 21.21 -19.40 3.80
N ALA A 239 21.19 -19.63 2.50
CA ALA A 239 20.76 -20.89 1.91
C ALA A 239 21.71 -22.04 2.27
N LEU A 240 23.02 -21.79 2.27
CA LEU A 240 24.04 -22.78 2.65
C LEU A 240 23.98 -23.15 4.15
N VAL A 241 23.80 -22.16 5.03
CA VAL A 241 23.63 -22.42 6.48
C VAL A 241 22.44 -23.35 6.72
N LYS A 242 21.28 -23.04 6.12
CA LYS A 242 20.09 -23.89 6.25
C LYS A 242 20.26 -25.29 5.66
N LEU A 243 21.09 -25.43 4.63
CA LEU A 243 21.38 -26.73 4.03
C LEU A 243 22.26 -27.56 4.98
N ASN A 244 23.25 -26.93 5.61
CA ASN A 244 24.07 -27.59 6.63
C ASN A 244 23.25 -27.94 7.88
N ASP A 245 22.40 -27.04 8.36
CA ASP A 245 21.50 -27.32 9.49
C ASP A 245 20.63 -28.57 9.25
N TYR A 246 20.23 -28.81 8.00
CA TYR A 246 19.51 -30.01 7.61
C TYR A 246 20.40 -31.26 7.65
N PHE A 247 21.61 -31.21 7.06
CA PHE A 247 22.55 -32.34 7.10
C PHE A 247 23.06 -32.67 8.50
N ASP A 248 23.15 -31.67 9.38
CA ASP A 248 23.52 -31.83 10.79
C ASP A 248 22.36 -32.35 11.65
N GLY A 249 21.17 -32.56 11.06
CA GLY A 249 19.99 -33.08 11.75
C GLY A 249 19.29 -32.09 12.68
N ILE A 250 19.56 -30.79 12.54
CA ILE A 250 18.91 -29.73 13.35
C ILE A 250 17.45 -29.53 12.88
N THR A 251 17.16 -29.85 11.62
CA THR A 251 15.83 -29.71 11.02
C THR A 251 15.41 -30.99 10.30
N ASP A 252 14.12 -31.34 10.38
CA ASP A 252 13.57 -32.54 9.73
C ASP A 252 13.52 -32.42 8.19
N PHE A 253 13.47 -31.18 7.67
CA PHE A 253 13.41 -30.88 6.25
C PHE A 253 14.22 -29.63 5.94
N TYR A 254 14.92 -29.64 4.81
CA TYR A 254 15.52 -28.42 4.27
C TYR A 254 14.41 -27.43 3.85
N THR A 255 14.50 -26.17 4.29
CA THR A 255 13.55 -25.11 3.90
C THR A 255 14.27 -23.76 3.68
N GLY A 256 14.49 -23.40 2.41
CA GLY A 256 15.10 -22.14 1.99
C GLY A 256 14.10 -21.15 1.40
N GLU A 257 14.24 -19.86 1.69
CA GLU A 257 13.58 -18.79 0.91
C GLU A 257 14.66 -17.88 0.37
N TYR A 258 14.80 -17.82 -0.95
CA TYR A 258 15.89 -17.08 -1.59
C TYR A 258 15.52 -16.65 -3.01
N ARG A 259 16.28 -15.69 -3.55
CA ARG A 259 16.09 -15.15 -4.90
C ARG A 259 16.94 -15.92 -5.91
N ILE A 260 16.32 -16.34 -7.01
CA ILE A 260 16.97 -16.89 -8.20
C ILE A 260 16.83 -15.94 -9.38
N LYS A 261 17.85 -15.90 -10.24
CA LYS A 261 17.89 -15.02 -11.41
C LYS A 261 17.04 -15.58 -12.55
N HIS A 262 16.06 -14.79 -12.99
CA HIS A 262 15.26 -15.10 -14.17
C HIS A 262 16.00 -14.70 -15.46
N LYS A 263 15.68 -15.36 -16.58
CA LYS A 263 16.32 -15.11 -17.89
C LYS A 263 16.28 -13.65 -18.35
N ASN A 264 15.21 -12.94 -18.04
CA ASN A 264 15.04 -11.51 -18.34
C ASN A 264 15.88 -10.58 -17.43
N GLY A 265 16.64 -11.11 -16.46
CA GLY A 265 17.45 -10.36 -15.51
C GLY A 265 16.74 -9.96 -14.21
N SER A 266 15.44 -10.22 -14.04
CA SER A 266 14.73 -9.96 -12.77
C SER A 266 14.99 -11.06 -11.74
N TRP A 267 14.73 -10.76 -10.47
CA TRP A 267 14.81 -11.73 -9.37
C TRP A 267 13.44 -12.37 -9.09
N VAL A 268 13.40 -13.69 -9.00
CA VAL A 268 12.23 -14.47 -8.61
C VAL A 268 12.47 -15.01 -7.21
N TRP A 269 11.55 -14.75 -6.29
CA TRP A 269 11.61 -15.34 -4.96
C TRP A 269 11.06 -16.75 -4.99
N ILE A 270 11.85 -17.70 -4.53
CA ILE A 270 11.43 -19.09 -4.43
C ILE A 270 11.48 -19.58 -2.98
N LEU A 271 10.53 -20.44 -2.65
CA LEU A 271 10.53 -21.31 -1.48
C LEU A 271 10.99 -22.69 -1.94
N ASP A 272 12.13 -23.12 -1.43
CA ASP A 272 12.72 -24.41 -1.71
C ASP A 272 12.58 -25.32 -0.49
N ARG A 273 12.07 -26.53 -0.69
CA ARG A 273 11.89 -27.53 0.36
C ARG A 273 12.32 -28.90 -0.12
N GLY A 274 13.18 -29.58 0.62
CA GLY A 274 13.64 -30.92 0.24
C GLY A 274 14.05 -31.81 1.39
N SER A 275 14.22 -33.10 1.08
CA SER A 275 14.72 -34.11 2.01
C SER A 275 15.53 -35.18 1.27
N VAL A 276 16.38 -35.89 2.00
CA VAL A 276 17.07 -37.09 1.53
C VAL A 276 16.03 -38.18 1.30
N VAL A 277 16.02 -38.74 0.09
CA VAL A 277 15.12 -39.84 -0.30
C VAL A 277 15.85 -41.16 -0.47
N ARG A 278 17.18 -41.12 -0.54
CA ARG A 278 18.03 -42.30 -0.66
C ARG A 278 19.34 -42.09 0.07
N GLU A 279 19.72 -43.07 0.87
CA GLU A 279 20.97 -43.15 1.61
C GLU A 279 21.79 -44.37 1.13
N ASP A 280 23.08 -44.38 1.42
CA ASP A 280 23.90 -45.57 1.26
C ASP A 280 23.81 -46.51 2.48
N HIS A 281 24.50 -47.65 2.40
CA HIS A 281 24.53 -48.63 3.49
C HIS A 281 25.21 -48.13 4.78
N GLU A 282 25.95 -47.02 4.73
CA GLU A 282 26.60 -46.39 5.87
C GLU A 282 25.77 -45.23 6.44
N GLY A 283 24.60 -44.94 5.85
CA GLY A 283 23.70 -43.86 6.27
C GLY A 283 24.06 -42.50 5.67
N ASN A 284 24.97 -42.43 4.69
CA ASN A 284 25.28 -41.17 4.03
C ASN A 284 24.23 -40.86 2.96
N PRO A 285 23.82 -39.59 2.81
CA PRO A 285 22.81 -39.20 1.83
C PRO A 285 23.33 -39.34 0.39
N LEU A 286 22.55 -39.98 -0.47
CA LEU A 286 22.86 -40.21 -1.89
C LEU A 286 22.02 -39.34 -2.83
N VAL A 287 20.72 -39.24 -2.55
CA VAL A 287 19.80 -38.47 -3.36
C VAL A 287 18.91 -37.64 -2.46
N MET A 288 18.84 -36.36 -2.76
CA MET A 288 17.90 -35.43 -2.15
C MET A 288 16.88 -35.01 -3.19
N SER A 289 15.61 -34.91 -2.79
CA SER A 289 14.54 -34.45 -3.67
C SER A 289 13.71 -33.38 -2.98
N GLY A 290 13.18 -32.46 -3.77
CA GLY A 290 12.45 -31.33 -3.23
C GLY A 290 11.51 -30.66 -4.21
N THR A 291 10.89 -29.60 -3.71
CA THR A 291 9.94 -28.76 -4.42
C THR A 291 10.36 -27.30 -4.35
N ILE A 292 10.13 -26.58 -5.44
CA ILE A 292 10.37 -25.15 -5.59
C ILE A 292 9.03 -24.49 -5.88
N THR A 293 8.65 -23.51 -5.06
CA THR A 293 7.43 -22.72 -5.23
C THR A 293 7.79 -21.26 -5.46
N ASP A 294 7.24 -20.64 -6.51
CA ASP A 294 7.36 -19.19 -6.70
C ASP A 294 6.51 -18.44 -5.66
N ILE A 295 7.19 -17.68 -4.80
CA ILE A 295 6.60 -16.86 -3.73
C ILE A 295 6.76 -15.35 -4.01
N THR A 296 7.11 -14.96 -5.24
CA THR A 296 7.36 -13.57 -5.64
C THR A 296 6.14 -12.68 -5.38
N ARG A 297 4.95 -13.11 -5.78
CA ARG A 297 3.71 -12.36 -5.53
C ARG A 297 3.46 -12.14 -4.03
N ARG A 298 3.70 -13.18 -3.22
CA ARG A 298 3.55 -13.12 -1.75
C ARG A 298 4.53 -12.13 -1.13
N LYS A 299 5.80 -12.16 -1.53
CA LYS A 299 6.83 -11.21 -1.05
C LYS A 299 6.51 -9.77 -1.44
N ILE A 300 6.17 -9.53 -2.72
CA ILE A 300 5.78 -8.19 -3.20
C ILE A 300 4.54 -7.68 -2.45
N ALA A 301 3.53 -8.52 -2.22
CA ALA A 301 2.34 -8.12 -1.48
C ALA A 301 2.65 -7.75 -0.02
N SER A 302 3.47 -8.56 0.66
CA SER A 302 3.91 -8.28 2.04
C SER A 302 4.74 -7.00 2.15
N GLU A 303 5.66 -6.77 1.20
CA GLU A 303 6.45 -5.53 1.13
C GLU A 303 5.56 -4.31 0.84
N ARG A 304 4.62 -4.43 -0.10
CA ARG A 304 3.65 -3.36 -0.41
C ARG A 304 2.78 -3.03 0.80
N LEU A 305 2.28 -4.04 1.51
CA LEU A 305 1.49 -3.84 2.72
C LEU A 305 2.31 -3.15 3.80
N THR A 306 3.54 -3.61 4.03
CA THR A 306 4.46 -3.00 5.00
C THR A 306 4.76 -1.54 4.64
N LEU A 307 5.02 -1.25 3.36
CA LEU A 307 5.27 0.11 2.88
C LEU A 307 4.03 0.99 2.97
N SER A 308 2.85 0.46 2.65
CA SER A 308 1.57 1.14 2.79
C SER A 308 1.30 1.50 4.25
N ASN A 309 1.46 0.55 5.17
CA ASN A 309 1.30 0.78 6.61
C ASN A 309 2.30 1.83 7.13
N LYS A 310 3.57 1.78 6.68
CA LYS A 310 4.56 2.82 7.02
C LYS A 310 4.14 4.20 6.50
N ARG A 311 3.66 4.29 5.26
CA ARG A 311 3.18 5.54 4.65
C ARG A 311 1.94 6.09 5.36
N LEU A 312 0.98 5.23 5.72
CA LEU A 312 -0.21 5.60 6.48
C LEU A 312 0.16 6.15 7.87
N LYS A 313 1.05 5.47 8.61
CA LYS A 313 1.55 5.96 9.90
C LYS A 313 2.23 7.32 9.79
N LEU A 314 3.05 7.53 8.76
CA LEU A 314 3.70 8.82 8.51
C LEU A 314 2.69 9.91 8.13
N ALA A 315 1.69 9.59 7.29
CA ALA A 315 0.64 10.52 6.92
C ALA A 315 -0.18 10.96 8.14
N GLN A 316 -0.60 10.02 9.00
CA GLN A 316 -1.25 10.31 10.28
C GLN A 316 -0.40 11.22 11.16
N LYS A 317 0.91 10.94 11.28
CA LYS A 317 1.83 11.77 12.07
C LYS A 317 2.00 13.19 11.53
N ILE A 318 2.14 13.35 10.21
CA ILE A 318 2.28 14.66 9.55
C ILE A 318 0.98 15.46 9.67
N ALA A 319 -0.16 14.82 9.46
CA ALA A 319 -1.48 15.45 9.59
C ALA A 319 -1.88 15.71 11.05
N LYS A 320 -1.09 15.19 12.01
CA LYS A 320 -1.41 15.13 13.45
C LYS A 320 -2.82 14.56 13.69
N LEU A 321 -3.14 13.51 12.96
CA LEU A 321 -4.45 12.88 12.92
C LEU A 321 -4.37 11.51 13.61
N GLY A 322 -4.98 11.40 14.78
CA GLY A 322 -5.21 10.15 15.46
C GLY A 322 -6.45 9.45 14.94
N TYR A 323 -6.37 8.13 14.81
CA TYR A 323 -7.51 7.23 14.59
C TYR A 323 -7.84 6.48 15.88
N TRP A 324 -9.13 6.23 16.12
CA TRP A 324 -9.63 5.40 17.20
C TRP A 324 -10.89 4.65 16.77
N GLU A 325 -11.12 3.48 17.36
CA GLU A 325 -12.32 2.67 17.16
C GLU A 325 -12.77 2.02 18.47
N VAL A 326 -14.06 1.80 18.59
CA VAL A 326 -14.72 1.09 19.69
C VAL A 326 -15.58 0.00 19.08
N ASP A 327 -15.38 -1.25 19.48
CA ASP A 327 -16.31 -2.33 19.20
C ASP A 327 -17.32 -2.45 20.36
N LYS A 328 -18.60 -2.25 20.05
CA LYS A 328 -19.70 -2.35 21.03
C LYS A 328 -19.92 -3.78 21.54
N LYS A 329 -19.51 -4.82 20.80
CA LYS A 329 -19.79 -6.22 21.15
C LYS A 329 -18.88 -6.73 22.26
N ASP A 330 -17.59 -6.45 22.18
CA ASP A 330 -16.59 -6.91 23.14
C ASP A 330 -16.03 -5.78 24.04
N HIS A 331 -16.53 -4.55 23.86
CA HIS A 331 -16.05 -3.35 24.54
C HIS A 331 -14.54 -3.10 24.34
N SER A 332 -13.98 -3.61 23.25
CA SER A 332 -12.60 -3.33 22.88
C SER A 332 -12.47 -1.92 22.35
N PHE A 333 -11.38 -1.28 22.72
CA PHE A 333 -11.03 0.05 22.27
C PHE A 333 -9.63 0.02 21.67
N TYR A 334 -9.52 0.48 20.44
CA TYR A 334 -8.24 0.65 19.76
C TYR A 334 -8.02 2.12 19.43
N CYS A 335 -6.76 2.56 19.56
CA CYS A 335 -6.34 3.85 19.04
C CYS A 335 -4.92 3.79 18.48
N SER A 336 -4.71 4.60 17.46
CA SER A 336 -3.41 4.77 16.82
C SER A 336 -2.39 5.42 17.78
N GLU A 337 -1.11 5.16 17.52
CA GLU A 337 0.03 5.81 18.21
C GLU A 337 -0.09 7.35 18.21
N GLN A 338 -0.69 7.91 17.16
CA GLN A 338 -0.86 9.35 17.03
C GLN A 338 -1.85 9.94 18.05
N VAL A 339 -2.83 9.17 18.54
CA VAL A 339 -3.72 9.60 19.64
C VAL A 339 -2.92 9.81 20.93
N TYR A 340 -2.05 8.87 21.28
CA TYR A 340 -1.14 9.01 22.43
C TYR A 340 -0.25 10.25 22.28
N ALA A 341 0.30 10.48 21.08
CA ALA A 341 1.13 11.65 20.81
C ALA A 341 0.35 12.99 20.95
N ILE A 342 -0.93 13.02 20.57
CA ILE A 342 -1.77 14.21 20.74
C ILE A 342 -2.05 14.47 22.22
N LEU A 343 -2.38 13.43 22.99
CA LEU A 343 -2.63 13.48 24.44
C LEU A 343 -1.35 13.69 25.28
N GLU A 344 -0.17 13.61 24.66
CA GLU A 344 1.16 13.65 25.30
C GLU A 344 1.37 12.51 26.31
N LEU A 345 0.90 11.30 25.96
CA LEU A 345 1.09 10.06 26.72
C LEU A 345 2.22 9.21 26.12
N GLU A 346 2.91 8.43 26.96
CA GLU A 346 3.85 7.41 26.47
C GLU A 346 3.08 6.23 25.86
N PHE A 347 3.42 5.89 24.62
CA PHE A 347 2.80 4.77 23.89
C PHE A 347 3.00 3.45 24.64
N TYR A 348 1.92 2.68 24.85
CA TYR A 348 1.86 1.44 25.65
C TYR A 348 2.19 1.55 27.15
N SER A 349 2.43 2.75 27.69
CA SER A 349 2.64 2.91 29.14
C SER A 349 1.38 2.62 29.95
N GLN A 350 0.20 2.85 29.37
CA GLN A 350 -1.12 2.69 30.00
C GLN A 350 -2.13 2.30 28.93
N GLU A 351 -2.98 1.30 29.21
CA GLU A 351 -4.15 1.02 28.37
C GLU A 351 -5.09 2.24 28.44
N LEU A 352 -5.19 2.96 27.33
CA LEU A 352 -6.17 4.01 27.16
C LEU A 352 -7.52 3.35 26.88
N SER A 353 -8.55 3.64 27.66
CA SER A 353 -9.94 3.28 27.35
C SER A 353 -10.66 4.49 26.74
N PHE A 354 -11.83 4.24 26.12
CA PHE A 354 -12.66 5.31 25.60
C PHE A 354 -13.06 6.31 26.69
N ASP A 355 -13.52 5.83 27.86
CA ASP A 355 -13.88 6.70 29.00
C ASP A 355 -12.72 7.58 29.43
N ARG A 356 -11.52 6.99 29.49
CA ARG A 356 -10.31 7.70 29.87
C ARG A 356 -9.92 8.76 28.85
N MET A 357 -10.12 8.53 27.55
CA MET A 357 -9.91 9.56 26.54
C MET A 357 -10.81 10.77 26.77
N MET A 358 -12.08 10.55 27.16
CA MET A 358 -13.04 11.63 27.42
C MET A 358 -12.68 12.49 28.63
N GLU A 359 -11.89 11.98 29.58
CA GLU A 359 -11.40 12.75 30.73
C GLU A 359 -10.45 13.89 30.33
N PHE A 360 -9.78 13.80 29.18
CA PHE A 360 -8.88 14.85 28.68
C PHE A 360 -9.62 16.07 28.13
N ILE A 361 -10.95 16.02 27.95
CA ILE A 361 -11.75 17.15 27.46
C ILE A 361 -11.74 18.28 28.50
N HIS A 362 -11.47 19.50 28.04
CA HIS A 362 -11.45 20.70 28.87
C HIS A 362 -12.79 20.90 29.60
N PRO A 363 -12.81 21.25 30.91
CA PRO A 363 -14.03 21.33 31.71
C PRO A 363 -15.17 22.14 31.09
N ASP A 364 -14.86 23.31 30.51
CA ASP A 364 -15.84 24.16 29.81
C ASP A 364 -16.54 23.45 28.65
N ASP A 365 -15.83 22.56 27.95
CA ASP A 365 -16.28 21.93 26.71
C ASP A 365 -16.94 20.57 26.99
N GLN A 366 -16.81 20.01 28.20
CA GLN A 366 -17.43 18.73 28.58
C GLN A 366 -18.95 18.73 28.47
N SER A 367 -19.60 19.86 28.79
CA SER A 367 -21.05 20.01 28.71
C SER A 367 -21.58 19.94 27.27
N VAL A 368 -20.76 20.36 26.32
CA VAL A 368 -21.06 20.31 24.89
C VAL A 368 -20.78 18.92 24.34
N VAL A 369 -19.68 18.29 24.74
CA VAL A 369 -19.19 17.05 24.12
C VAL A 369 -19.85 15.79 24.70
N LYS A 370 -20.06 15.70 26.02
CA LYS A 370 -20.58 14.49 26.70
C LYS A 370 -21.97 14.02 26.22
N PRO A 371 -22.96 14.89 25.95
CA PRO A 371 -24.28 14.44 25.50
C PRO A 371 -24.23 13.61 24.20
N TYR A 372 -23.32 13.94 23.28
CA TYR A 372 -23.17 13.24 22.00
C TYR A 372 -22.55 11.83 22.11
N TYR A 373 -22.02 11.48 23.29
CA TYR A 373 -21.43 10.17 23.59
C TYR A 373 -22.26 9.35 24.60
N HIS A 374 -23.32 9.93 25.18
CA HIS A 374 -24.24 9.25 26.10
C HIS A 374 -25.62 8.99 25.49
N ASP A 375 -25.94 9.55 24.32
CA ASP A 375 -27.18 9.23 23.63
C ASP A 375 -27.05 7.88 22.91
N ASP A 376 -27.85 6.90 23.32
CA ASP A 376 -27.91 5.55 22.72
C ASP A 376 -28.34 5.58 21.25
N SER A 377 -28.81 6.73 20.74
CA SER A 377 -28.99 6.98 19.30
C SER A 377 -27.64 7.25 18.62
N PHE A 378 -26.84 6.19 18.48
CA PHE A 378 -25.54 6.17 17.80
C PHE A 378 -25.61 6.37 16.26
N GLU A 379 -26.53 7.19 15.73
CA GLU A 379 -26.87 7.18 14.28
C GLU A 379 -26.34 8.36 13.43
N LEU A 380 -25.72 9.41 14.01
CA LEU A 380 -25.24 10.55 13.20
C LEU A 380 -23.72 10.73 13.18
N GLU A 381 -23.19 10.91 11.96
CA GLU A 381 -21.90 11.55 11.70
C GLU A 381 -21.91 12.96 12.31
N ALA A 382 -20.88 13.28 13.08
CA ALA A 382 -20.77 14.58 13.70
C ALA A 382 -19.31 14.99 13.86
N ASP A 383 -19.06 16.24 13.48
CA ASP A 383 -17.76 16.88 13.53
C ASP A 383 -17.78 17.97 14.61
N PHE A 384 -16.79 17.96 15.49
CA PHE A 384 -16.72 18.87 16.63
C PHE A 384 -15.33 19.48 16.79
N GLU A 385 -15.29 20.74 17.19
CA GLU A 385 -14.07 21.39 17.66
C GLU A 385 -14.17 21.64 19.16
N PHE A 386 -13.22 21.10 19.93
CA PHE A 386 -13.17 21.30 21.38
C PHE A 386 -11.73 21.34 21.89
N ARG A 387 -11.56 21.81 23.12
CA ARG A 387 -10.27 21.88 23.80
C ARG A 387 -10.05 20.62 24.62
N ILE A 388 -8.81 20.14 24.62
CA ILE A 388 -8.34 19.12 25.56
C ILE A 388 -7.25 19.70 26.46
N ILE A 389 -7.08 19.11 27.63
CA ILE A 389 -5.93 19.31 28.52
C ILE A 389 -5.10 18.02 28.44
N THR A 390 -3.90 18.10 27.86
CA THR A 390 -3.00 16.94 27.71
C THR A 390 -2.52 16.41 29.06
N ALA A 391 -1.89 15.22 29.08
CA ALA A 391 -1.31 14.65 30.30
C ALA A 391 -0.24 15.55 30.96
N THR A 392 0.39 16.40 30.17
CA THR A 392 1.37 17.43 30.60
C THR A 392 0.73 18.75 31.06
N GLY A 393 -0.59 18.86 31.02
CA GLY A 393 -1.35 20.05 31.42
C GLY A 393 -1.47 21.15 30.36
N LYS A 394 -1.09 20.89 29.09
CA LYS A 394 -1.22 21.88 28.01
C LYS A 394 -2.60 21.83 27.38
N THR A 395 -3.14 23.00 27.03
CA THR A 395 -4.39 23.08 26.27
C THR A 395 -4.13 22.94 24.77
N LYS A 396 -4.82 22.01 24.11
CA LYS A 396 -4.82 21.86 22.64
C LYS A 396 -6.23 21.98 22.08
N TRP A 397 -6.35 22.51 20.87
CA TRP A 397 -7.59 22.49 20.10
C TRP A 397 -7.64 21.25 19.23
N ILE A 398 -8.75 20.52 19.32
CA ILE A 398 -8.99 19.26 18.64
C ILE A 398 -10.15 19.41 17.69
N TYR A 399 -9.99 18.90 16.47
CA TYR A 399 -11.09 18.57 15.57
C TYR A 399 -11.32 17.06 15.65
N ALA A 400 -12.51 16.67 16.11
CA ALA A 400 -12.91 15.27 16.11
C ALA A 400 -13.96 15.06 15.03
N SER A 401 -13.80 14.00 14.24
CA SER A 401 -14.79 13.56 13.27
C SER A 401 -15.13 12.10 13.56
N ARG A 402 -16.42 11.77 13.52
CA ARG A 402 -16.93 10.43 13.80
C ARG A 402 -17.62 9.88 12.56
N LEU A 403 -17.32 8.62 12.27
CA LEU A 403 -17.98 7.83 11.24
C LEU A 403 -18.57 6.56 11.89
N VAL A 404 -19.73 6.13 11.42
CA VAL A 404 -20.31 4.84 11.81
C VAL A 404 -20.13 3.93 10.61
N ASP A 405 -19.49 2.78 10.80
CA ASP A 405 -19.28 1.83 9.70
C ASP A 405 -20.66 1.41 9.16
N THR A 406 -20.85 1.58 7.85
CA THR A 406 -22.09 1.23 7.15
C THR A 406 -22.30 -0.27 7.03
N ASP A 407 -21.23 -1.08 7.15
CA ASP A 407 -21.26 -2.54 7.00
C ASP A 407 -21.41 -3.28 8.35
N ASP A 408 -20.88 -2.75 9.47
CA ASP A 408 -21.11 -3.27 10.82
C ASP A 408 -21.41 -2.15 11.83
N THR A 409 -22.70 -1.96 12.11
CA THR A 409 -23.22 -0.99 13.10
C THR A 409 -22.70 -1.18 14.55
N SER A 410 -21.98 -2.27 14.83
CA SER A 410 -21.32 -2.47 16.13
C SER A 410 -19.99 -1.75 16.28
N ILE A 411 -19.32 -1.34 15.19
CA ILE A 411 -18.03 -0.64 15.24
C ILE A 411 -18.27 0.86 15.06
N ILE A 412 -17.73 1.66 15.98
CA ILE A 412 -17.68 3.11 15.86
C ILE A 412 -16.24 3.51 15.65
N GLU A 413 -15.96 4.26 14.60
CA GLU A 413 -14.64 4.77 14.31
C GLU A 413 -14.63 6.29 14.26
N GLY A 414 -13.47 6.87 14.54
CA GLY A 414 -13.34 8.31 14.55
C GLY A 414 -11.90 8.76 14.41
N THR A 415 -11.78 10.04 14.12
CA THR A 415 -10.50 10.73 14.04
C THR A 415 -10.41 11.86 15.05
N LEU A 416 -9.19 12.15 15.47
CA LEU A 416 -8.86 13.18 16.43
C LEU A 416 -7.66 13.96 15.90
N GLN A 417 -7.86 15.19 15.47
CA GLN A 417 -6.82 16.03 14.85
C GLN A 417 -6.41 17.20 15.75
N ASP A 418 -5.11 17.40 15.95
CA ASP A 418 -4.59 18.62 16.60
C ASP A 418 -4.61 19.82 15.63
N ILE A 419 -5.58 20.71 15.83
CA ILE A 419 -5.78 21.95 15.05
C ILE A 419 -5.26 23.19 15.79
N THR A 420 -4.49 23.04 16.86
CA THR A 420 -4.00 24.17 17.69
C THR A 420 -3.25 25.21 16.88
N SER A 421 -2.36 24.76 15.97
CA SER A 421 -1.61 25.67 15.10
C SER A 421 -2.49 26.40 14.10
N GLN A 422 -3.52 25.74 13.57
CA GLN A 422 -4.47 26.35 12.63
C GLN A 422 -5.33 27.40 13.33
N LYS A 423 -5.83 27.10 14.54
CA LYS A 423 -6.56 28.06 15.38
C LYS A 423 -5.70 29.26 15.76
N ALA A 424 -4.45 29.04 16.18
CA ALA A 424 -3.54 30.13 16.51
C ALA A 424 -3.26 31.04 15.31
N LEU A 425 -3.09 30.48 14.11
CA LEU A 425 -2.93 31.26 12.87
C LEU A 425 -4.19 32.05 12.53
N LYS A 426 -5.37 31.43 12.66
CA LYS A 426 -6.65 32.10 12.40
C LYS A 426 -6.87 33.28 13.36
N ILE A 427 -6.68 33.06 14.66
CA ILE A 427 -6.79 34.11 15.68
C ILE A 427 -5.76 35.21 15.42
N SER A 428 -4.51 34.86 15.14
CA SER A 428 -3.46 35.84 14.84
C SER A 428 -3.75 36.66 13.57
N LEU A 429 -4.36 36.05 12.56
CA LEU A 429 -4.81 36.75 11.35
C LEU A 429 -5.94 37.74 11.69
N GLU A 430 -6.95 37.29 12.42
CA GLU A 430 -8.08 38.13 12.85
C GLU A 430 -7.61 39.31 13.72
N GLU A 431 -6.71 39.06 14.68
CA GLU A 431 -6.10 40.12 15.50
C GLU A 431 -5.28 41.11 14.68
N SER A 432 -4.52 40.62 13.69
CA SER A 432 -3.73 41.45 12.79
C SER A 432 -4.63 42.33 11.92
N GLU A 433 -5.70 41.77 11.34
CA GLU A 433 -6.70 42.51 10.55
C GLU A 433 -7.40 43.59 11.38
N LEU A 434 -7.81 43.27 12.61
CA LEU A 434 -8.39 44.23 13.54
C LEU A 434 -7.40 45.33 13.90
N ARG A 435 -6.13 44.98 14.14
CA ARG A 435 -5.05 45.94 14.43
C ARG A 435 -4.83 46.91 13.28
N TYR A 436 -4.75 46.45 12.03
CA TYR A 436 -4.60 47.33 10.87
C TYR A 436 -5.79 48.26 10.68
N THR A 437 -7.01 47.73 10.83
CA THR A 437 -8.25 48.51 10.74
C THR A 437 -8.27 49.61 11.79
N ASN A 438 -7.96 49.27 13.06
CA ASN A 438 -7.91 50.24 14.14
C ASN A 438 -6.84 51.31 13.94
N LEU A 439 -5.62 50.92 13.52
CA LEU A 439 -4.55 51.89 13.24
C LEU A 439 -4.96 52.90 12.17
N PHE A 440 -5.50 52.43 11.04
CA PHE A 440 -5.93 53.33 9.97
C PHE A 440 -7.09 54.23 10.40
N GLN A 441 -8.11 53.69 11.06
CA GLN A 441 -9.30 54.45 11.46
C GLN A 441 -9.00 55.48 12.56
N LEU A 442 -8.07 55.19 13.47
CA LEU A 442 -7.70 56.06 14.59
C LEU A 442 -6.56 57.05 14.28
N MET A 443 -5.95 57.00 13.09
CA MET A 443 -4.93 57.97 12.69
C MET A 443 -5.49 59.41 12.73
N PRO A 444 -4.80 60.36 13.38
CA PRO A 444 -5.30 61.74 13.53
C PRO A 444 -5.20 62.57 12.25
N ILE A 445 -4.56 62.06 11.21
CA ILE A 445 -4.36 62.74 9.93
C ILE A 445 -5.41 62.22 8.93
N PRO A 446 -6.16 63.11 8.24
CA PRO A 446 -7.06 62.73 7.16
C PRO A 446 -6.39 61.79 6.16
N SER A 447 -6.91 60.58 6.04
CA SER A 447 -6.31 59.55 5.19
C SER A 447 -7.37 58.74 4.45
N TRP A 448 -7.04 58.32 3.24
CA TRP A 448 -7.89 57.48 2.42
C TRP A 448 -7.06 56.57 1.51
N ILE A 449 -7.69 55.50 1.05
CA ILE A 449 -7.15 54.59 0.06
C ILE A 449 -8.00 54.74 -1.19
N TYR A 450 -7.36 54.89 -2.36
CA TYR A 450 -8.07 54.98 -3.63
C TYR A 450 -7.49 54.02 -4.68
N ASP A 451 -8.33 53.62 -5.62
CA ASP A 451 -7.95 52.79 -6.77
C ASP A 451 -7.31 53.67 -7.86
N LEU A 452 -6.09 53.35 -8.28
CA LEU A 452 -5.33 54.15 -9.26
C LEU A 452 -5.92 54.10 -10.68
N ARG A 453 -6.75 53.09 -11.00
CA ARG A 453 -7.37 52.95 -12.33
C ARG A 453 -8.62 53.82 -12.42
N THR A 454 -9.51 53.69 -11.44
CA THR A 454 -10.82 54.38 -11.43
C THR A 454 -10.79 55.71 -10.71
N LEU A 455 -9.78 55.96 -9.87
CA LEU A 455 -9.67 57.10 -8.97
C LEU A 455 -10.74 57.15 -7.87
N LYS A 456 -11.54 56.08 -7.72
CA LYS A 456 -12.57 55.92 -6.68
C LYS A 456 -11.91 55.66 -5.32
N ILE A 457 -12.47 56.25 -4.28
CA ILE A 457 -12.02 56.04 -2.91
C ILE A 457 -12.57 54.69 -2.41
N ILE A 458 -11.66 53.82 -1.98
CA ILE A 458 -11.95 52.47 -1.48
C ILE A 458 -12.16 52.49 0.04
N GLU A 459 -11.42 53.34 0.74
CA GLU A 459 -11.48 53.42 2.19
C GLU A 459 -11.10 54.82 2.68
N VAL A 460 -11.67 55.23 3.82
CA VAL A 460 -11.42 56.53 4.44
C VAL A 460 -11.39 56.38 5.96
N ASN A 461 -10.55 57.16 6.63
CA ASN A 461 -10.46 57.16 8.09
C ASN A 461 -11.34 58.24 8.75
N GLN A 462 -11.46 58.17 10.07
CA GLN A 462 -12.32 59.08 10.83
C GLN A 462 -11.87 60.55 10.77
N ALA A 463 -10.56 60.80 10.71
CA ALA A 463 -10.01 62.16 10.59
C ALA A 463 -10.42 62.83 9.26
N ALA A 464 -10.44 62.08 8.16
CA ALA A 464 -10.87 62.61 6.86
C ALA A 464 -12.37 62.91 6.81
N ILE A 465 -13.19 62.05 7.41
CA ILE A 465 -14.64 62.30 7.59
C ILE A 465 -14.86 63.62 8.32
N LYS A 466 -14.14 63.85 9.43
CA LYS A 466 -14.27 65.06 10.24
C LYS A 466 -13.77 66.32 9.52
N GLU A 467 -12.61 66.26 8.87
CA GLU A 467 -12.01 67.42 8.20
C GLU A 467 -12.80 67.81 6.95
N TYR A 468 -13.12 66.87 6.06
CA TYR A 468 -13.77 67.20 4.79
C TYR A 468 -15.29 67.35 4.90
N GLY A 469 -15.91 66.83 5.97
CA GLY A 469 -17.34 66.98 6.26
C GLY A 469 -18.25 66.03 5.47
N TYR A 470 -17.70 65.04 4.76
CA TYR A 470 -18.47 63.98 4.10
C TYR A 470 -18.60 62.76 5.01
N SER A 471 -19.75 62.09 4.96
CA SER A 471 -19.93 60.77 5.58
C SER A 471 -19.07 59.71 4.89
N ARG A 472 -18.83 58.57 5.56
CA ARG A 472 -18.08 57.45 4.98
C ARG A 472 -18.71 56.97 3.66
N ALA A 473 -20.03 56.82 3.62
CA ALA A 473 -20.74 56.37 2.41
C ALA A 473 -20.57 57.36 1.25
N GLU A 474 -20.65 58.66 1.52
CA GLU A 474 -20.42 59.70 0.51
C GLU A 474 -18.97 59.68 0.00
N PHE A 475 -17.99 59.47 0.87
CA PHE A 475 -16.59 59.34 0.48
C PHE A 475 -16.36 58.14 -0.46
N LEU A 476 -16.96 56.99 -0.15
CA LEU A 476 -16.78 55.78 -0.95
C LEU A 476 -17.39 55.87 -2.34
N GLU A 477 -18.40 56.71 -2.56
CA GLU A 477 -18.95 56.97 -3.89
C GLU A 477 -18.17 58.02 -4.69
N LYS A 478 -17.26 58.74 -4.03
CA LYS A 478 -16.47 59.81 -4.65
C LYS A 478 -15.17 59.32 -5.27
N THR A 479 -14.70 60.12 -6.22
CA THR A 479 -13.34 60.05 -6.74
C THR A 479 -12.47 61.11 -6.11
N ILE A 480 -11.15 60.90 -6.13
CA ILE A 480 -10.21 61.91 -5.63
C ILE A 480 -10.28 63.24 -6.39
N LYS A 481 -10.88 63.28 -7.59
CA LYS A 481 -11.09 64.53 -8.35
C LYS A 481 -12.09 65.46 -7.66
N GLU A 482 -13.11 64.89 -7.04
CA GLU A 482 -14.21 65.64 -6.41
C GLU A 482 -13.85 66.22 -5.04
N LEU A 483 -12.63 65.97 -4.55
CA LEU A 483 -12.10 66.59 -3.33
C LEU A 483 -11.34 67.90 -3.62
N ARG A 484 -11.35 68.37 -4.87
CA ARG A 484 -10.57 69.50 -5.35
C ARG A 484 -11.43 70.45 -6.19
N PRO A 485 -11.10 71.75 -6.21
CA PRO A 485 -11.73 72.68 -7.14
C PRO A 485 -11.34 72.34 -8.60
N ALA A 486 -12.14 72.83 -9.55
CA ALA A 486 -12.07 72.40 -10.95
C ALA A 486 -10.74 72.78 -11.64
N ASP A 487 -10.12 73.87 -11.21
CA ASP A 487 -8.84 74.40 -11.70
C ASP A 487 -7.62 73.54 -11.28
N GLU A 488 -7.70 72.80 -10.17
CA GLU A 488 -6.63 71.89 -9.72
C GLU A 488 -6.72 70.47 -10.33
N ILE A 489 -7.81 70.13 -11.04
CA ILE A 489 -8.00 68.81 -11.65
C ILE A 489 -6.93 68.48 -12.72
N PRO A 490 -6.55 69.39 -13.64
CA PRO A 490 -5.50 69.10 -14.62
C PRO A 490 -4.17 68.72 -13.96
N LYS A 491 -3.75 69.47 -12.94
CA LYS A 491 -2.55 69.20 -12.15
C LYS A 491 -2.60 67.85 -11.44
N LEU A 492 -3.77 67.45 -10.95
CA LEU A 492 -3.97 66.11 -10.39
C LEU A 492 -3.79 65.02 -11.47
N LEU A 493 -4.36 65.19 -12.66
CA LEU A 493 -4.30 64.21 -13.74
C LEU A 493 -2.86 63.98 -14.20
N ASP A 494 -2.07 65.04 -14.33
CA ASP A 494 -0.64 64.96 -14.67
C ASP A 494 0.12 64.11 -13.64
N VAL A 495 -0.12 64.36 -12.36
CA VAL A 495 0.52 63.61 -11.25
C VAL A 495 0.06 62.16 -11.23
N VAL A 496 -1.23 61.88 -11.51
CA VAL A 496 -1.76 60.51 -11.61
C VAL A 496 -1.12 59.78 -12.78
N GLU A 497 -0.97 60.42 -13.93
CA GLU A 497 -0.34 59.81 -15.10
C GLU A 497 1.13 59.52 -14.87
N ASP A 498 1.88 60.47 -14.29
CA ASP A 498 3.25 60.23 -13.86
C ASP A 498 3.32 59.08 -12.83
N THR A 499 2.38 59.01 -11.90
CA THR A 499 2.31 57.91 -10.92
C THR A 499 2.02 56.55 -11.56
N ARG A 500 1.26 56.51 -12.66
CA ARG A 500 1.02 55.29 -13.45
C ARG A 500 2.26 54.85 -14.21
N ARG A 501 3.07 55.80 -14.71
CA ARG A 501 4.33 55.53 -15.41
C ARG A 501 5.45 55.13 -14.44
N ASN A 502 5.54 55.78 -13.29
CA ASN A 502 6.60 55.63 -12.29
C ASN A 502 6.07 54.95 -11.00
N MET A 503 5.67 53.68 -11.14
CA MET A 503 5.17 52.86 -10.03
C MET A 503 6.25 52.63 -8.97
N GLY A 504 5.89 52.81 -7.69
CA GLY A 504 6.78 52.59 -6.54
C GLY A 504 7.35 53.86 -5.88
N VAL A 505 7.21 55.03 -6.50
CA VAL A 505 7.70 56.30 -5.95
C VAL A 505 6.66 56.94 -5.02
N ASN A 506 7.11 57.39 -3.85
CA ASN A 506 6.30 58.18 -2.92
C ASN A 506 6.07 59.56 -3.53
N LYS A 507 4.83 60.04 -3.52
CA LYS A 507 4.46 61.35 -4.06
C LYS A 507 4.14 62.29 -2.94
N VAL A 508 4.82 63.43 -2.93
CA VAL A 508 4.54 64.55 -2.03
C VAL A 508 4.21 65.75 -2.90
N GLY A 509 3.15 66.48 -2.57
CA GLY A 509 2.81 67.70 -3.26
C GLY A 509 1.79 68.53 -2.50
N VAL A 510 1.75 69.83 -2.81
CA VAL A 510 0.82 70.78 -2.21
C VAL A 510 -0.30 71.09 -3.21
N TYR A 511 -1.53 70.90 -2.77
CA TYR A 511 -2.74 71.03 -3.58
C TYR A 511 -3.80 71.82 -2.83
N THR A 512 -4.70 72.44 -3.58
CA THR A 512 -5.93 73.02 -3.02
C THR A 512 -7.01 71.95 -3.00
N HIS A 513 -7.59 71.71 -1.83
CA HIS A 513 -8.70 70.79 -1.65
C HIS A 513 -9.95 71.56 -1.22
N GLN A 514 -11.10 70.94 -1.41
CA GLN A 514 -12.40 71.52 -1.11
C GLN A 514 -13.19 70.62 -0.15
N ARG A 515 -13.77 71.22 0.89
CA ARG A 515 -14.68 70.55 1.84
C ARG A 515 -16.09 70.46 1.27
N LYS A 516 -16.97 69.69 1.92
CA LYS A 516 -18.39 69.57 1.53
C LYS A 516 -19.13 70.93 1.48
N ASN A 517 -18.77 71.87 2.35
CA ASN A 517 -19.32 73.23 2.38
C ASN A 517 -18.69 74.17 1.33
N GLN A 518 -17.92 73.64 0.38
CA GLN A 518 -17.20 74.36 -0.68
C GLN A 518 -16.03 75.25 -0.21
N SER A 519 -15.69 75.27 1.09
CA SER A 519 -14.51 76.01 1.55
C SER A 519 -13.23 75.35 1.06
N GLU A 520 -12.34 76.15 0.49
CA GLU A 520 -11.03 75.71 0.01
C GLU A 520 -9.97 75.81 1.10
N PHE A 521 -9.03 74.88 1.08
CA PHE A 521 -7.90 74.85 2.00
C PHE A 521 -6.70 74.15 1.35
N THR A 522 -5.51 74.53 1.80
CA THR A 522 -4.26 74.01 1.27
C THR A 522 -3.88 72.74 2.02
N VAL A 523 -3.65 71.66 1.26
CA VAL A 523 -3.22 70.38 1.79
C VAL A 523 -1.91 69.93 1.19
N GLU A 524 -1.04 69.40 2.04
CA GLU A 524 0.12 68.64 1.63
C GLU A 524 -0.26 67.16 1.59
N ILE A 525 -0.20 66.59 0.39
CA ILE A 525 -0.58 65.21 0.10
C ILE A 525 0.66 64.34 0.08
N HIS A 526 0.66 63.33 0.94
CA HIS A 526 1.66 62.26 0.97
C HIS A 526 1.00 60.99 0.49
N SER A 527 1.45 60.44 -0.63
CA SER A 527 0.86 59.24 -1.23
C SER A 527 1.89 58.14 -1.47
N ASN A 528 1.62 56.98 -0.89
CA ASN A 528 2.43 55.77 -1.02
C ASN A 528 1.65 54.65 -1.69
N GLN A 529 2.36 53.73 -2.35
CA GLN A 529 1.75 52.57 -2.99
C GLN A 529 1.45 51.47 -1.97
N LEU A 530 0.22 50.93 -2.00
CA LEU A 530 -0.14 49.72 -1.25
C LEU A 530 0.20 48.49 -2.09
N LYS A 531 1.16 47.68 -1.64
CA LYS A 531 1.50 46.40 -2.27
C LYS A 531 0.54 45.31 -1.74
N LYS A 532 -0.68 45.24 -2.28
CA LYS A 532 -1.59 44.08 -2.09
C LYS A 532 -1.96 43.48 -3.45
N SER A 533 -2.09 42.15 -3.51
CA SER A 533 -2.22 41.37 -4.74
C SER A 533 -3.42 41.82 -5.60
N ASN A 534 -3.16 42.14 -6.87
CA ASN A 534 -4.09 42.50 -7.95
C ASN A 534 -4.78 43.87 -7.97
N GLN A 535 -4.74 44.69 -6.92
CA GLN A 535 -5.34 46.04 -6.96
C GLN A 535 -4.26 47.14 -6.91
N LEU A 536 -4.26 48.01 -7.92
CA LEU A 536 -3.36 49.18 -7.96
C LEU A 536 -3.94 50.25 -7.02
N SER A 537 -3.74 50.10 -5.71
CA SER A 537 -4.26 51.03 -4.72
C SER A 537 -3.16 51.90 -4.14
N ARG A 538 -3.51 53.13 -3.76
CA ARG A 538 -2.60 54.05 -3.08
C ARG A 538 -3.22 54.54 -1.79
N VAL A 539 -2.41 54.58 -0.73
CA VAL A 539 -2.75 55.25 0.53
C VAL A 539 -2.35 56.71 0.41
N VAL A 540 -3.21 57.59 0.90
CA VAL A 540 -3.02 59.03 0.92
C VAL A 540 -3.18 59.53 2.34
N MET A 541 -2.26 60.38 2.77
CA MET A 541 -2.40 61.23 3.95
C MET A 541 -2.47 62.67 3.46
N ALA A 542 -3.46 63.43 3.96
CA ALA A 542 -3.66 64.82 3.63
C ALA A 542 -3.50 65.67 4.88
N ILE A 543 -2.38 66.40 4.92
CA ILE A 543 -2.04 67.28 6.03
C ILE A 543 -2.52 68.68 5.67
N ASN A 544 -3.41 69.26 6.47
CA ASN A 544 -3.82 70.64 6.30
C ASN A 544 -2.63 71.56 6.66
N VAL A 545 -2.16 72.32 5.69
CA VAL A 545 -1.01 73.22 5.82
C VAL A 545 -1.40 74.68 5.58
N SER A 546 -2.70 75.00 5.58
CA SER A 546 -3.20 76.33 5.23
C SER A 546 -2.58 77.44 6.08
N GLU A 547 -2.62 77.32 7.41
CA GLU A 547 -2.02 78.28 8.33
C GLU A 547 -0.50 78.38 8.13
N ARG A 548 0.18 77.23 8.08
CA ARG A 548 1.63 77.16 7.88
C ARG A 548 2.05 77.84 6.58
N TYR A 549 1.29 77.65 5.50
CA TYR A 549 1.58 78.22 4.20
C TYR A 549 1.33 79.73 4.14
N GLN A 550 0.32 80.23 4.85
CA GLN A 550 0.10 81.66 5.03
C GLN A 550 1.28 82.32 5.77
N TYR A 551 1.77 81.71 6.84
CA TYR A 551 2.95 82.21 7.56
C TYR A 551 4.21 82.21 6.68
N ILE A 552 4.46 81.15 5.91
CA ILE A 552 5.61 81.08 5.00
C ILE A 552 5.55 82.22 3.98
N LYS A 553 4.38 82.45 3.35
CA LYS A 553 4.20 83.55 2.39
C LYS A 553 4.45 84.92 3.02
N GLN A 554 3.99 85.14 4.26
CA GLN A 554 4.26 86.39 4.98
C GLN A 554 5.76 86.59 5.23
N ILE A 555 6.48 85.55 5.63
CA ILE A 555 7.93 85.61 5.88
C ILE A 555 8.70 85.85 4.57
N GLU A 556 8.34 85.16 3.48
CA GLU A 556 8.97 85.35 2.18
C GLU A 556 8.79 86.79 1.66
N GLY A 557 7.58 87.34 1.77
CA GLY A 557 7.31 88.74 1.43
C GLY A 557 8.13 89.73 2.26
N ARG A 558 8.26 89.48 3.58
CA ARG A 558 9.11 90.29 4.47
C ARG A 558 10.59 90.23 4.07
N ASN A 559 11.11 89.04 3.80
CA ASN A 559 12.51 88.86 3.41
C ASN A 559 12.83 89.53 2.06
N ALA A 560 11.95 89.43 1.07
CA ALA A 560 12.14 90.11 -0.22
C ALA A 560 12.24 91.63 -0.05
N THR A 561 11.37 92.21 0.78
CA THR A 561 11.38 93.65 1.08
C THR A 561 12.67 94.09 1.79
N LEU A 562 13.14 93.30 2.75
CA LEU A 562 14.41 93.55 3.45
C LEU A 562 15.63 93.47 2.52
N GLN A 563 15.66 92.50 1.60
CA GLN A 563 16.72 92.39 0.59
C GLN A 563 16.75 93.60 -0.34
N GLU A 564 15.60 94.15 -0.71
CA GLU A 564 15.51 95.36 -1.53
C GLU A 564 16.08 96.58 -0.79
N ILE A 565 15.75 96.76 0.49
CA ILE A 565 16.29 97.84 1.34
C ILE A 565 17.82 97.71 1.47
N ALA A 566 18.33 96.51 1.74
CA ALA A 566 19.76 96.25 1.84
C ALA A 566 20.51 96.59 0.54
N ARG A 567 19.90 96.28 -0.62
CA ARG A 567 20.45 96.62 -1.94
C ARG A 567 20.53 98.14 -2.16
N ILE A 568 19.49 98.88 -1.79
CA ILE A 568 19.46 100.35 -1.89
C ILE A 568 20.54 100.97 -1.00
N GLN A 569 20.66 100.51 0.26
CA GLN A 569 21.71 100.98 1.17
C GLN A 569 23.12 100.77 0.61
N SER A 570 23.41 99.61 0.01
CA SER A 570 24.77 99.31 -0.40
C SER A 570 25.23 100.03 -1.68
N HIS A 571 24.31 100.29 -2.63
CA HIS A 571 24.68 100.86 -3.94
C HIS A 571 24.31 102.32 -4.11
N VAL A 572 23.15 102.75 -3.59
CA VAL A 572 22.59 104.08 -3.88
C VAL A 572 23.10 105.13 -2.90
N VAL A 573 23.32 104.75 -1.63
CA VAL A 573 23.87 105.64 -0.59
C VAL A 573 25.38 105.88 -0.80
N ARG A 574 26.09 104.88 -1.34
CA ARG A 574 27.56 104.94 -1.50
C ARG A 574 28.00 105.99 -2.53
N ALA A 575 27.22 106.23 -3.57
CA ALA A 575 27.56 107.19 -4.63
C ALA A 575 27.65 108.65 -4.12
N PRO A 576 26.61 109.24 -3.49
CA PRO A 576 26.70 110.59 -2.94
C PRO A 576 27.69 110.67 -1.77
N LEU A 577 27.83 109.61 -0.96
CA LEU A 577 28.84 109.57 0.10
C LEU A 577 30.28 109.59 -0.45
N ALA A 578 30.56 108.81 -1.49
CA ALA A 578 31.86 108.82 -2.16
C ALA A 578 32.14 110.18 -2.82
N LYS A 579 31.11 110.83 -3.39
CA LYS A 579 31.19 112.19 -3.93
C LYS A 579 31.53 113.20 -2.82
N LEU A 580 30.84 113.15 -1.69
CA LEU A 580 31.14 113.97 -0.50
C LEU A 580 32.57 113.77 -0.03
N MET A 581 32.99 112.52 0.18
CA MET A 581 34.34 112.19 0.67
C MET A 581 35.43 112.63 -0.32
N GLY A 582 35.23 112.42 -1.62
CA GLY A 582 36.16 112.83 -2.66
C GLY A 582 36.34 114.34 -2.70
N ILE A 583 35.24 115.10 -2.64
CA ILE A 583 35.30 116.57 -2.62
C ILE A 583 35.98 117.07 -1.34
N ILE A 584 35.66 116.51 -0.16
CA ILE A 584 36.33 116.86 1.10
C ILE A 584 37.84 116.62 1.00
N GLN A 585 38.25 115.48 0.44
CA GLN A 585 39.66 115.13 0.32
C GLN A 585 40.41 116.08 -0.62
N LEU A 586 39.78 116.50 -1.73
CA LEU A 586 40.32 117.51 -2.65
C LEU A 586 40.52 118.87 -1.96
N ILE A 587 39.53 119.33 -1.18
CA ILE A 587 39.64 120.56 -0.37
C ILE A 587 40.78 120.45 0.65
N GLN A 588 40.98 119.26 1.25
CA GLN A 588 42.05 119.05 2.24
C GLN A 588 43.46 118.99 1.62
N SER A 589 43.59 118.52 0.38
CA SER A 589 44.89 118.34 -0.28
C SER A 589 45.48 119.62 -0.89
N ASP A 590 44.65 120.57 -1.31
CA ASP A 590 45.11 121.83 -1.91
C ASP A 590 44.82 123.04 -1.00
N LEU A 591 45.85 123.51 -0.30
CA LEU A 591 45.79 124.64 0.64
C LEU A 591 45.76 126.03 -0.03
N ASN A 592 45.60 126.12 -1.36
CA ASN A 592 45.65 127.37 -2.13
C ASN A 592 44.52 127.50 -3.17
N LEU A 593 43.32 127.04 -2.83
CA LEU A 593 42.13 127.20 -3.68
C LEU A 593 41.64 128.66 -3.70
N GLY A 594 41.23 129.15 -4.87
CA GLY A 594 40.65 130.49 -5.02
C GLY A 594 39.22 130.59 -4.46
N ALA A 595 38.71 131.80 -4.26
CA ALA A 595 37.37 132.03 -3.69
C ALA A 595 36.23 131.44 -4.54
N GLU A 596 36.35 131.46 -5.87
CA GLU A 596 35.35 130.86 -6.77
C GLU A 596 35.37 129.32 -6.74
N GLU A 597 36.54 128.72 -6.63
CA GLU A 597 36.70 127.25 -6.54
C GLU A 597 36.16 126.73 -5.21
N HIS A 598 36.39 127.46 -4.11
CA HIS A 598 35.78 127.18 -2.80
C HIS A 598 34.24 127.17 -2.86
N ALA A 599 33.65 128.15 -3.56
CA ALA A 599 32.19 128.24 -3.69
C ALA A 599 31.63 127.09 -4.54
N PHE A 600 32.34 126.67 -5.60
CA PHE A 600 31.96 125.53 -6.41
C PHE A 600 31.95 124.22 -5.61
N PHE A 601 33.02 123.90 -4.89
CA PHE A 601 33.08 122.67 -4.10
C PHE A 601 32.08 122.63 -2.95
N LEU A 602 31.80 123.77 -2.30
CA LEU A 602 30.76 123.87 -1.28
C LEU A 602 29.36 123.59 -1.84
N ASN A 603 29.04 124.10 -3.04
CA ASN A 603 27.78 123.80 -3.71
C ASN A 603 27.67 122.32 -4.10
N GLU A 604 28.74 121.70 -4.60
CA GLU A 604 28.74 120.26 -4.92
C GLU A 604 28.63 119.38 -3.67
N LEU A 605 29.22 119.80 -2.53
CA LEU A 605 29.03 119.14 -1.22
C LEU A 605 27.58 119.23 -0.76
N LEU A 606 26.97 120.42 -0.83
CA LEU A 606 25.57 120.61 -0.49
C LEU A 606 24.64 119.78 -1.38
N GLY A 607 24.92 119.73 -2.69
CA GLY A 607 24.19 118.89 -3.64
C GLY A 607 24.26 117.40 -3.28
N ALA A 608 25.47 116.88 -3.04
CA ALA A 608 25.66 115.50 -2.65
C ALA A 608 25.05 115.16 -1.27
N ALA A 609 25.06 116.11 -0.33
CA ALA A 609 24.39 115.96 0.96
C ALA A 609 22.86 115.90 0.82
N HIS A 610 22.26 116.70 -0.06
CA HIS A 610 20.83 116.65 -0.36
C HIS A 610 20.41 115.37 -1.10
N GLU A 611 21.23 114.90 -2.04
CA GLU A 611 21.02 113.60 -2.69
C GLU A 611 21.04 112.47 -1.65
N LEU A 612 22.02 112.49 -0.73
CA LEU A 612 22.11 111.51 0.35
C LEU A 612 20.89 111.58 1.29
N ASP A 613 20.45 112.77 1.70
CA ASP A 613 19.27 112.94 2.56
C ASP A 613 17.99 112.41 1.89
N THR A 614 17.85 112.63 0.57
CA THR A 614 16.71 112.11 -0.20
C THR A 614 16.68 110.58 -0.19
N VAL A 615 17.82 109.94 -0.45
CA VAL A 615 17.95 108.47 -0.42
C VAL A 615 17.68 107.93 0.99
N VAL A 616 18.16 108.60 2.04
CA VAL A 616 17.91 108.20 3.43
C VAL A 616 16.42 108.30 3.78
N ARG A 617 15.71 109.34 3.34
CA ARG A 617 14.26 109.48 3.53
C ARG A 617 13.47 108.39 2.80
N GLU A 618 13.85 108.02 1.58
CA GLU A 618 13.22 106.91 0.86
C GLU A 618 13.41 105.58 1.58
N ILE A 619 14.61 105.31 2.12
CA ILE A 619 14.87 104.12 2.93
C ILE A 619 14.02 104.13 4.20
N ALA A 620 13.94 105.25 4.91
CA ALA A 620 13.16 105.38 6.14
C ALA A 620 11.65 105.17 5.89
N ALA A 621 11.11 105.71 4.79
CA ALA A 621 9.71 105.50 4.39
C ALA A 621 9.41 104.04 4.01
N LYS A 622 10.33 103.34 3.33
CA LYS A 622 10.17 101.91 3.06
C LYS A 622 10.33 101.04 4.31
N ALA A 623 11.22 101.41 5.23
CA ALA A 623 11.39 100.70 6.50
C ALA A 623 10.16 100.83 7.40
N SER A 624 9.52 102.01 7.47
CA SER A 624 8.29 102.19 8.26
C SER A 624 7.09 101.41 7.70
N LEU A 625 7.01 101.22 6.38
CA LEU A 625 6.03 100.30 5.76
C LEU A 625 6.21 98.86 6.24
N VAL A 626 7.44 98.41 6.51
CA VAL A 626 7.72 97.07 7.07
C VAL A 626 7.29 96.98 8.53
N GLU A 627 7.46 98.05 9.33
CA GLU A 627 7.02 98.11 10.73
C GLU A 627 5.49 98.26 10.87
N THR A 628 4.82 98.96 9.96
CA THR A 628 3.35 99.10 10.01
C THR A 628 2.65 97.76 9.74
N ILE A 629 3.28 96.88 8.96
CA ILE A 629 2.85 95.48 8.74
C ILE A 629 3.16 94.57 9.96
N GLN A 630 3.90 95.06 10.98
CA GLN A 630 4.09 94.34 12.25
C GLN A 630 2.97 94.60 13.29
N SER A 631 2.09 95.59 13.06
CA SER A 631 1.11 96.05 14.06
C SER A 631 -0.33 95.61 13.81
N ASN A 632 -0.59 94.90 12.70
CA ASN A 632 -1.84 94.20 12.38
C ASN A 632 -1.52 92.72 12.14
#